data_AF-A0AAP2G0E4-F1
#
_entry.id   AF-A0AAP2G0E4-F1
#
_cell.length_a   1.000
_cell.length_b   1.000
_cell.length_c   1.000
_cell.angle_alpha   90.00
_cell.angle_beta   90.00
_cell.angle_gamma   90.00
#
_symmetry.space_group_name_H-M   'P 1'
#
loop_
_entity.id
_entity.type
_entity.pdbx_description
1 polymer ?
#
loop_
_entity_poly.entity_id
_entity_poly.type
_entity_poly.pdbx_seq_one_letter_code
_entity_poly.pdbx_strand_id
1 'polypeptide(L)'
;MLKKRRLILFIAIASLAVLLGVNFFTTTDKTDEEQAAFVNAQMNKVVDEFDDDYITLLMNNRPDKQVSFRTLNIPTKHPFYLFTVNGGLLYWSSITMIPEIDGLDLTRKYQLYENQKGIYFIKLRKINRLGQLFWMVQVYTLYDKIDINNEYLDKGENPDVFGNDRFILSSTPKEGYQDLYKDNGEYYYSILFRTGYQHVSYQTGTVVLVFFFSIMGLVIILGSDFVRTLWKKGKQSLAIIYSAIILISIRAIMIFFHFPQEYFDTQLFNPSKYASSLINPSLGDLLLNVLTGAILLFLMIAMLSRKVYLVQFFKFKRQYKEWFFHYVSFLLSTILLMLFFRLFTNIVNNSQWELNILTVPTFTYFQGISLFIIFLGGAAYLLFTLIAITMVLYKNKTSRRSVLTHLMIFSVPIVAYLGYDNLTLLVVYLAHVILLVSIITFELHKNVFKLDFNTFLTFFYGCLIGAIITGAGAYQDNRKKEIQSKIKYANQLMVENDIMAEFLLSEAMNNIEEDYFIKSRMSDPLQSKDPIEQKIRRVFMSNYFDQYDLTVKIFNTRGELISQRETEETLEDYRFQHMKSDYATPFRNLYFIRNTAETGSNRFYSFVSLYSDDQFLGTILLELVQKSVQPSSVFPKLLLDREYANNLYAEKYDYAVFEDGIFKMSVGIYNYRNPENENLIENPALYTTGVYKNNHHHFGVKGPTKTIIVTSPIYPSNYVLADVSLFFVAYLLFTLICILVYSLFQGFGRLQFNYTTQLQFYINFAFFFPMLIISIISIGLLTNSYTDDLHRQYFNKATIIRNNLASYLEEQTKGAMDREQFLEEVHRLAGTTGTDINVYMPNGRLMATNQPSIFEKKVLTDYLHPLAVGEILETQNNRLILDEQVGNLNYKTVYLALRDNERQRILGIISIPFFESESELNMVIADVFSNILNIFVVIFVIFLVVSFFVSKQLIFPFRLLTEKLKATNLESNEPMYWPGKDEIGLLVNEYNNMLYKLESSKKILASTEKESAWREMAKQVAHEIKNPLTPMKLTLQHMLRLQAAGQIEDTVQIVRPVESLILQVDTLSDIATSFSTFAKMPLPQSEPIDFKFVVHEAVELFKNNEKGKVCFQDDTVEKIISIIGDEKLFSRIISNLIINGMQAVPDDRVPEIFVHLTSKNSYVKLEIRDNGKGIPEELKDKIFVPNFSTKSEGSGLGLAIARRGVETAGGKIWFETKLGEGTSFYLSFPKISMKLLH
;
A
#
# COMPACT_ATOMS: atom_id res chain seq x y z
N MET A 1 16.14 -36.54 19.77
CA MET A 1 15.12 -35.48 19.56
C MET A 1 13.68 -35.99 19.41
N LEU A 2 13.41 -37.10 18.71
CA LEU A 2 12.04 -37.62 18.50
C LEU A 2 11.25 -37.99 19.78
N LYS A 3 11.91 -38.53 20.83
CA LYS A 3 11.24 -38.90 22.10
C LYS A 3 10.72 -37.69 22.90
N LYS A 4 11.52 -36.63 23.05
CA LYS A 4 11.08 -35.38 23.72
C LYS A 4 9.90 -34.71 22.98
N ARG A 5 9.85 -34.84 21.65
CA ARG A 5 8.76 -34.27 20.82
C ARG A 5 7.44 -35.05 20.92
N ARG A 6 7.48 -36.38 21.00
CA ARG A 6 6.27 -37.20 21.28
C ARG A 6 5.71 -36.94 22.68
N LEU A 7 6.57 -36.66 23.64
CA LEU A 7 6.15 -36.29 25.00
C LEU A 7 5.41 -34.95 25.02
N ILE A 8 5.92 -33.93 24.32
CA ILE A 8 5.22 -32.63 24.18
C ILE A 8 3.88 -32.81 23.46
N LEU A 9 3.84 -33.67 22.43
CA LEU A 9 2.61 -33.99 21.70
C LEU A 9 1.57 -34.65 22.60
N PHE A 10 1.99 -35.65 23.38
CA PHE A 10 1.12 -36.37 24.31
C PHE A 10 0.63 -35.45 25.43
N ILE A 11 1.51 -34.62 25.99
CA ILE A 11 1.15 -33.61 27.00
C ILE A 11 0.16 -32.61 26.41
N ALA A 12 0.40 -32.09 25.20
CA ALA A 12 -0.53 -31.16 24.56
C ALA A 12 -1.90 -31.80 24.33
N ILE A 13 -1.97 -33.02 23.79
CA ILE A 13 -3.23 -33.73 23.55
C ILE A 13 -3.94 -34.09 24.87
N ALA A 14 -3.20 -34.50 25.90
CA ALA A 14 -3.74 -34.84 27.21
C ALA A 14 -4.27 -33.60 27.96
N SER A 15 -3.50 -32.50 28.00
CA SER A 15 -3.94 -31.22 28.56
C SER A 15 -5.19 -30.70 27.87
N LEU A 16 -5.27 -30.92 26.55
CA LEU A 16 -6.38 -30.50 25.70
C LEU A 16 -7.64 -31.36 25.92
N ALA A 17 -7.49 -32.67 26.12
CA ALA A 17 -8.57 -33.57 26.48
C ALA A 17 -9.12 -33.25 27.89
N VAL A 18 -8.24 -32.88 28.83
CA VAL A 18 -8.64 -32.40 30.17
C VAL A 18 -9.42 -31.08 30.05
N LEU A 19 -8.97 -30.14 29.23
CA LEU A 19 -9.66 -28.87 29.00
C LEU A 19 -11.07 -29.08 28.41
N LEU A 20 -11.21 -30.00 27.44
CA LEU A 20 -12.50 -30.39 26.85
C LEU A 20 -13.41 -31.09 27.86
N GLY A 21 -12.86 -31.99 28.67
CA GLY A 21 -13.59 -32.64 29.75
C GLY A 21 -14.13 -31.60 30.74
N VAL A 22 -13.27 -30.69 31.20
CA VAL A 22 -13.68 -29.59 32.09
C VAL A 22 -14.77 -28.74 31.43
N ASN A 23 -14.61 -28.34 30.17
CA ASN A 23 -15.60 -27.50 29.49
C ASN A 23 -16.96 -28.20 29.33
N PHE A 24 -16.97 -29.47 28.88
CA PHE A 24 -18.18 -30.27 28.70
C PHE A 24 -18.95 -30.46 30.03
N PHE A 25 -18.22 -30.63 31.14
CA PHE A 25 -18.82 -30.72 32.47
C PHE A 25 -19.20 -29.35 33.09
N THR A 26 -18.68 -28.23 32.59
CA THR A 26 -19.08 -26.88 33.03
C THR A 26 -20.16 -26.22 32.14
N THR A 27 -20.53 -26.83 31.02
CA THR A 27 -21.51 -26.28 30.04
C THR A 27 -22.83 -27.04 29.99
N THR A 28 -23.05 -28.00 30.89
CA THR A 28 -24.36 -28.64 31.08
C THR A 28 -25.32 -27.64 31.74
N ASP A 29 -26.55 -27.53 31.22
CA ASP A 29 -27.63 -26.59 31.55
C ASP A 29 -27.41 -25.78 32.84
N LYS A 30 -26.96 -24.53 32.67
CA LYS A 30 -26.94 -23.55 33.75
C LYS A 30 -28.36 -23.34 34.22
N THR A 31 -28.60 -23.50 35.52
CA THR A 31 -29.91 -23.27 36.13
C THR A 31 -30.33 -21.80 35.96
N ASP A 32 -31.63 -21.54 36.00
CA ASP A 32 -32.18 -20.17 35.96
C ASP A 32 -31.54 -19.26 37.02
N GLU A 33 -31.07 -19.81 38.15
CA GLU A 33 -30.32 -19.11 39.20
C GLU A 33 -28.98 -18.54 38.71
N GLU A 34 -28.20 -19.29 37.92
CA GLU A 34 -26.93 -18.79 37.38
C GLU A 34 -27.14 -17.68 36.35
N GLN A 35 -28.22 -17.79 35.55
CA GLN A 35 -28.61 -16.76 34.59
C GLN A 35 -29.05 -15.49 35.32
N ALA A 36 -29.85 -15.65 36.38
CA ALA A 36 -30.27 -14.54 37.24
C ALA A 36 -29.07 -13.87 37.91
N ALA A 37 -28.09 -14.64 38.42
CA ALA A 37 -26.89 -14.09 39.04
C ALA A 37 -26.07 -13.21 38.07
N PHE A 38 -26.00 -13.56 36.79
CA PHE A 38 -25.34 -12.74 35.76
C PHE A 38 -26.07 -11.42 35.54
N VAL A 39 -27.39 -11.48 35.31
CA VAL A 39 -28.21 -10.27 35.14
C VAL A 39 -28.13 -9.40 36.39
N ASN A 40 -28.16 -10.00 37.58
CA ASN A 40 -28.02 -9.30 38.85
C ASN A 40 -26.67 -8.56 38.95
N ALA A 41 -25.58 -9.20 38.52
CA ALA A 41 -24.25 -8.57 38.50
C ALA A 41 -24.19 -7.35 37.56
N GLN A 42 -24.82 -7.44 36.37
CA GLN A 42 -24.92 -6.28 35.46
C GLN A 42 -25.77 -5.17 36.08
N MET A 43 -26.89 -5.51 36.71
CA MET A 43 -27.72 -4.52 37.39
C MET A 43 -27.00 -3.87 38.58
N ASN A 44 -26.21 -4.61 39.34
CA ASN A 44 -25.35 -4.05 40.40
C ASN A 44 -24.37 -3.04 39.82
N LYS A 45 -23.72 -3.36 38.69
CA LYS A 45 -22.84 -2.41 37.98
C LYS A 45 -23.58 -1.13 37.57
N VAL A 46 -24.77 -1.23 36.98
CA VAL A 46 -25.60 -0.07 36.61
C VAL A 46 -25.95 0.76 37.85
N VAL A 47 -26.28 0.11 38.95
CA VAL A 47 -26.61 0.78 40.21
C VAL A 47 -25.39 1.47 40.84
N ASP A 48 -24.20 0.91 40.70
CA ASP A 48 -22.95 1.54 41.13
C ASP A 48 -22.60 2.73 40.23
N GLU A 49 -22.85 2.64 38.92
CA GLU A 49 -22.71 3.77 38.00
C GLU A 49 -23.68 4.91 38.33
N PHE A 50 -24.93 4.59 38.71
CA PHE A 50 -25.84 5.59 39.27
C PHE A 50 -25.28 6.26 40.54
N ASP A 51 -24.51 5.52 41.36
CA ASP A 51 -23.92 6.04 42.59
C ASP A 51 -22.75 6.96 42.30
N ASP A 52 -21.90 6.59 41.35
CA ASP A 52 -20.81 7.41 40.83
C ASP A 52 -21.33 8.71 40.20
N ASP A 53 -22.38 8.64 39.38
CA ASP A 53 -23.02 9.82 38.77
C ASP A 53 -23.55 10.77 39.85
N TYR A 54 -24.21 10.21 40.88
CA TYR A 54 -24.72 10.99 42.01
C TYR A 54 -23.60 11.65 42.82
N ILE A 55 -22.51 10.92 43.10
CA ILE A 55 -21.33 11.44 43.81
C ILE A 55 -20.69 12.58 42.99
N THR A 56 -20.55 12.40 41.69
CA THR A 56 -20.01 13.41 40.77
C THR A 56 -20.88 14.69 40.78
N LEU A 57 -22.20 14.52 40.82
CA LEU A 57 -23.15 15.62 40.94
C LEU A 57 -23.04 16.37 42.26
N LEU A 58 -22.83 15.66 43.38
CA LEU A 58 -22.60 16.27 44.69
C LEU A 58 -21.26 17.02 44.76
N MET A 59 -20.19 16.46 44.19
CA MET A 59 -18.86 17.09 44.18
C MET A 59 -18.85 18.41 43.40
N ASN A 60 -19.55 18.44 42.26
CA ASN A 60 -19.57 19.61 41.38
C ASN A 60 -20.62 20.66 41.80
N ASN A 61 -21.67 20.25 42.51
CA ASN A 61 -22.75 21.14 42.89
C ASN A 61 -23.05 21.07 44.39
N ARG A 62 -22.50 22.02 45.14
CA ARG A 62 -22.69 22.09 46.60
C ARG A 62 -24.17 22.27 46.99
N PRO A 63 -24.65 21.68 48.10
CA PRO A 63 -26.07 21.69 48.49
C PRO A 63 -26.67 23.08 48.78
N ASP A 64 -25.82 24.08 49.02
CA ASP A 64 -26.14 25.48 49.27
C ASP A 64 -26.33 26.31 47.99
N LYS A 65 -26.11 25.75 46.80
CA LYS A 65 -26.36 26.42 45.52
C LYS A 65 -27.77 26.13 44.99
N GLN A 66 -28.36 27.13 44.34
CA GLN A 66 -29.63 26.97 43.63
C GLN A 66 -29.50 25.92 42.51
N VAL A 67 -30.57 25.16 42.33
CA VAL A 67 -30.71 24.20 41.23
C VAL A 67 -30.89 24.98 39.92
N SER A 68 -29.99 24.75 38.97
CA SER A 68 -30.05 25.33 37.63
C SER A 68 -29.48 24.34 36.62
N PHE A 69 -29.91 24.41 35.37
CA PHE A 69 -29.41 23.57 34.27
C PHE A 69 -27.91 23.74 34.11
N ARG A 70 -27.37 24.97 34.19
CA ARG A 70 -25.93 25.22 34.12
C ARG A 70 -25.11 24.47 35.16
N THR A 71 -25.64 24.31 36.37
CA THR A 71 -24.93 23.64 37.47
C THR A 71 -25.11 22.13 37.49
N LEU A 72 -26.11 21.61 36.79
CA LEU A 72 -26.46 20.19 36.76
C LEU A 72 -26.13 19.49 35.43
N ASN A 73 -25.89 20.24 34.36
CA ASN A 73 -25.40 19.73 33.07
C ASN A 73 -23.91 19.33 33.15
N ILE A 74 -23.64 18.29 33.92
CA ILE A 74 -22.34 17.64 34.00
C ILE A 74 -22.36 16.33 33.21
N PRO A 75 -21.20 15.83 32.74
CA PRO A 75 -21.15 14.52 32.08
C PRO A 75 -21.53 13.43 33.09
N THR A 76 -22.66 12.76 32.86
CA THR A 76 -23.10 11.57 33.60
C THR A 76 -23.18 10.38 32.66
N LYS A 77 -22.97 9.17 33.19
CA LYS A 77 -23.11 7.94 32.40
C LYS A 77 -24.57 7.67 32.04
N HIS A 78 -25.47 7.96 32.98
CA HIS A 78 -26.89 7.68 32.84
C HIS A 78 -27.74 8.94 32.98
N PRO A 79 -28.92 8.97 32.33
CA PRO A 79 -29.85 10.07 32.48
C PRO A 79 -30.48 10.08 33.88
N PHE A 80 -30.59 11.28 34.43
CA PHE A 80 -31.34 11.59 35.64
C PHE A 80 -32.25 12.82 35.50
N TYR A 81 -33.24 12.90 36.37
CA TYR A 81 -34.30 13.91 36.37
C TYR A 81 -34.56 14.37 37.80
N LEU A 82 -34.86 15.65 38.00
CA LEU A 82 -35.24 16.20 39.30
C LEU A 82 -36.70 16.65 39.28
N PHE A 83 -37.46 16.18 40.27
CA PHE A 83 -38.84 16.56 40.50
C PHE A 83 -39.00 17.22 41.86
N THR A 84 -39.91 18.18 41.93
CA THR A 84 -40.41 18.72 43.19
C THR A 84 -41.22 17.67 43.95
N VAL A 85 -41.45 17.87 45.25
CA VAL A 85 -42.31 16.98 46.06
C VAL A 85 -43.73 16.89 45.51
N ASN A 86 -44.21 17.94 44.84
CA ASN A 86 -45.54 18.00 44.22
C ASN A 86 -45.56 17.42 42.79
N GLY A 87 -44.48 16.80 42.34
CA GLY A 87 -44.41 16.14 41.04
C GLY A 87 -44.05 17.00 39.84
N GLY A 88 -43.82 18.30 40.02
CA GLY A 88 -43.34 19.17 38.94
C GLY A 88 -41.90 18.84 38.54
N LEU A 89 -41.65 18.60 37.25
CA LEU A 89 -40.31 18.42 36.68
C LEU A 89 -39.52 19.73 36.72
N LEU A 90 -38.37 19.72 37.39
CA LEU A 90 -37.50 20.88 37.55
C LEU A 90 -36.26 20.81 36.64
N TYR A 91 -35.73 19.60 36.41
CA TYR A 91 -34.53 19.37 35.60
C TYR A 91 -34.61 18.02 34.89
N TRP A 92 -34.12 17.96 33.66
CA TRP A 92 -33.91 16.74 32.88
C TRP A 92 -32.51 16.78 32.29
N SER A 93 -31.81 15.63 32.29
CA SER A 93 -30.46 15.51 31.69
C SER A 93 -30.48 14.96 30.26
N SER A 94 -31.60 14.37 29.83
CA SER A 94 -31.78 13.81 28.50
C SER A 94 -33.16 14.13 27.94
N ILE A 95 -33.25 14.20 26.62
CA ILE A 95 -34.48 14.40 25.84
C ILE A 95 -34.97 13.11 25.17
N THR A 96 -34.32 11.97 25.43
CA THR A 96 -34.72 10.68 24.85
C THR A 96 -35.98 10.13 25.52
N MET A 97 -36.08 10.22 26.84
CA MET A 97 -37.23 9.77 27.61
C MET A 97 -37.36 10.65 28.85
N ILE A 98 -38.59 10.95 29.31
CA ILE A 98 -38.82 11.65 30.58
C ILE A 98 -39.84 10.82 31.37
N PRO A 99 -39.50 10.38 32.60
CA PRO A 99 -40.42 9.59 33.42
C PRO A 99 -41.57 10.44 33.96
N GLU A 100 -42.76 9.86 34.08
CA GLU A 100 -43.90 10.50 34.73
C GLU A 100 -43.93 10.11 36.20
N ILE A 101 -43.84 11.10 37.09
CA ILE A 101 -43.72 10.83 38.53
C ILE A 101 -44.95 10.14 39.14
N ASP A 102 -46.13 10.39 38.58
CA ASP A 102 -47.39 9.79 39.05
C ASP A 102 -47.41 8.27 38.81
N GLY A 103 -46.61 7.78 37.86
CA GLY A 103 -46.43 6.36 37.57
C GLY A 103 -45.34 5.69 38.42
N LEU A 104 -44.67 6.40 39.33
CA LEU A 104 -43.58 5.88 40.16
C LEU A 104 -44.04 5.58 41.58
N ASP A 105 -43.64 4.41 42.11
CA ASP A 105 -43.80 4.10 43.53
C ASP A 105 -42.72 4.83 44.33
N LEU A 106 -43.06 5.98 44.90
CA LEU A 106 -42.15 6.81 45.70
C LEU A 106 -41.68 6.15 47.01
N THR A 107 -42.27 5.01 47.39
CA THR A 107 -41.84 4.24 48.57
C THR A 107 -40.70 3.27 48.27
N ARG A 108 -40.53 2.88 46.99
CA ARG A 108 -39.49 1.95 46.54
C ARG A 108 -38.30 2.67 45.94
N LYS A 109 -37.12 2.35 46.46
CA LYS A 109 -35.85 2.91 45.98
C LYS A 109 -35.47 2.42 44.57
N TYR A 110 -35.70 1.14 44.27
CA TYR A 110 -35.51 0.57 42.94
C TYR A 110 -36.84 0.05 42.42
N GLN A 111 -37.08 0.25 41.13
CA GLN A 111 -38.30 -0.23 40.50
C GLN A 111 -38.15 -0.33 39.00
N LEU A 112 -38.99 -1.18 38.40
CA LEU A 112 -39.16 -1.28 36.97
C LEU A 112 -40.32 -0.38 36.56
N TYR A 113 -40.06 0.51 35.59
CA TYR A 113 -41.02 1.45 35.06
C TYR A 113 -41.26 1.15 33.59
N GLU A 114 -42.52 0.99 33.22
CA GLU A 114 -42.94 0.64 31.87
C GLU A 114 -43.83 1.76 31.34
N ASN A 115 -43.49 2.28 30.16
CA ASN A 115 -44.33 3.21 29.44
C ASN A 115 -44.47 2.77 27.97
N GLN A 116 -45.06 3.63 27.15
CA GLN A 116 -45.24 3.36 25.72
C GLN A 116 -43.91 3.27 24.93
N LYS A 117 -42.84 3.92 25.41
CA LYS A 117 -41.54 3.92 24.74
C LYS A 117 -40.69 2.70 25.10
N GLY A 118 -40.80 2.17 26.32
CA GLY A 118 -39.92 1.09 26.75
C GLY A 118 -40.14 0.61 28.18
N ILE A 119 -39.26 -0.30 28.59
CA ILE A 119 -39.12 -0.77 29.97
C ILE A 119 -37.79 -0.22 30.50
N TYR A 120 -37.86 0.40 31.67
CA TYR A 120 -36.75 1.10 32.30
C TYR A 120 -36.54 0.61 33.73
N PHE A 121 -35.27 0.55 34.13
CA PHE A 121 -34.88 0.40 35.51
C PHE A 121 -34.66 1.79 36.12
N ILE A 122 -35.32 2.05 37.26
CA ILE A 122 -35.29 3.35 37.92
C ILE A 122 -34.73 3.23 39.33
N LYS A 123 -33.88 4.20 39.68
CA LYS A 123 -33.43 4.45 41.04
C LYS A 123 -33.94 5.80 41.55
N LEU A 124 -34.68 5.77 42.65
CA LEU A 124 -35.20 6.94 43.34
C LEU A 124 -34.30 7.36 44.50
N ARG A 125 -34.01 8.65 44.58
CA ARG A 125 -33.27 9.28 45.66
C ARG A 125 -33.96 10.56 46.12
N LYS A 126 -34.03 10.77 47.43
CA LYS A 126 -34.49 12.04 47.99
C LYS A 126 -33.27 12.92 48.25
N ILE A 127 -33.26 14.13 47.69
CA ILE A 127 -32.18 15.10 47.87
C ILE A 127 -32.72 16.35 48.56
N ASN A 128 -31.92 16.96 49.43
CA ASN A 128 -32.24 18.23 50.09
C ASN A 128 -31.29 19.31 49.56
N ARG A 129 -31.83 20.39 48.99
CA ARG A 129 -31.07 21.56 48.54
C ARG A 129 -31.77 22.83 49.00
N LEU A 130 -31.03 23.75 49.61
CA LEU A 130 -31.57 25.00 50.17
C LEU A 130 -32.78 24.80 51.12
N GLY A 131 -32.83 23.68 51.84
CA GLY A 131 -33.95 23.34 52.74
C GLY A 131 -35.21 22.84 52.01
N GLN A 132 -35.17 22.69 50.68
CA GLN A 132 -36.23 22.09 49.88
C GLN A 132 -35.87 20.65 49.48
N LEU A 133 -36.87 19.76 49.56
CA LEU A 133 -36.71 18.35 49.18
C LEU A 133 -37.08 18.16 47.71
N PHE A 134 -36.27 17.38 47.00
CA PHE A 134 -36.52 16.99 45.61
C PHE A 134 -36.38 15.48 45.46
N TRP A 135 -37.09 14.93 44.50
CA TRP A 135 -36.91 13.56 44.03
C TRP A 135 -35.94 13.57 42.85
N MET A 136 -34.85 12.81 42.97
CA MET A 136 -33.95 12.51 41.87
C MET A 136 -34.27 11.11 41.36
N VAL A 137 -34.56 11.04 40.06
CA VAL A 137 -34.93 9.83 39.34
C VAL A 137 -33.81 9.53 38.36
N GLN A 138 -33.09 8.43 38.55
CA GLN A 138 -32.08 7.95 37.60
C GLN A 138 -32.68 6.81 36.78
N VAL A 139 -32.45 6.80 35.48
CA VAL A 139 -33.15 5.92 34.54
C VAL A 139 -32.14 5.15 33.71
N TYR A 140 -32.38 3.86 33.51
CA TYR A 140 -31.61 3.00 32.62
C TYR A 140 -32.55 2.18 31.74
N THR A 141 -32.35 2.18 30.42
CA THR A 141 -33.21 1.46 29.48
C THR A 141 -32.91 -0.04 29.52
N LEU A 142 -33.93 -0.87 29.75
CA LEU A 142 -33.82 -2.33 29.72
C LEU A 142 -34.36 -2.91 28.40
N TYR A 143 -35.40 -2.29 27.85
CA TYR A 143 -36.04 -2.73 26.62
C TYR A 143 -36.65 -1.52 25.90
N ASP A 144 -36.36 -1.36 24.61
CA ASP A 144 -36.95 -0.33 23.77
C ASP A 144 -38.14 -0.90 22.98
N LYS A 145 -39.32 -0.30 23.16
CA LYS A 145 -40.58 -0.68 22.51
C LYS A 145 -40.90 0.16 21.28
N ILE A 146 -40.01 1.08 20.87
CA ILE A 146 -40.24 1.88 19.66
C ILE A 146 -40.57 0.95 18.49
N ASP A 147 -41.73 1.16 17.86
CA ASP A 147 -42.24 0.33 16.77
C ASP A 147 -41.54 0.61 15.42
N ILE A 148 -40.36 1.22 15.45
CA ILE A 148 -39.55 1.57 14.29
C ILE A 148 -38.21 0.84 14.39
N ASN A 149 -37.86 0.09 13.36
CA ASN A 149 -36.58 -0.60 13.23
C ASN A 149 -35.88 -0.21 11.92
N ASN A 150 -34.85 0.62 12.00
CA ASN A 150 -34.16 1.17 10.84
C ASN A 150 -32.63 1.13 10.98
N GLU A 151 -31.90 1.93 10.19
CA GLU A 151 -30.43 1.97 10.27
C GLU A 151 -29.91 2.65 11.56
N TYR A 152 -30.74 3.49 12.17
CA TYR A 152 -30.38 4.35 13.30
C TYR A 152 -31.01 3.90 14.62
N LEU A 153 -32.24 3.41 14.58
CA LEU A 153 -33.02 2.96 15.73
C LEU A 153 -33.20 1.45 15.65
N ASP A 154 -32.66 0.74 16.64
CA ASP A 154 -32.87 -0.70 16.80
C ASP A 154 -33.93 -0.92 17.89
N LYS A 155 -34.96 -1.71 17.56
CA LYS A 155 -35.98 -2.17 18.52
C LYS A 155 -35.45 -3.37 19.29
N GLY A 156 -35.71 -3.44 20.59
CA GLY A 156 -35.50 -4.67 21.36
C GLY A 156 -34.85 -4.48 22.73
N GLU A 157 -34.30 -5.59 23.23
CA GLU A 157 -33.63 -5.68 24.52
C GLU A 157 -32.30 -4.93 24.55
N ASN A 158 -31.94 -4.43 25.74
CA ASN A 158 -30.63 -3.85 25.94
C ASN A 158 -29.55 -4.96 25.90
N PRO A 159 -28.66 -4.95 24.88
CA PRO A 159 -27.66 -6.01 24.68
C PRO A 159 -26.57 -6.04 25.77
N ASP A 160 -26.44 -4.99 26.57
CA ASP A 160 -25.48 -4.95 27.69
C ASP A 160 -25.98 -5.75 28.91
N VAL A 161 -27.30 -5.94 29.02
CA VAL A 161 -27.95 -6.66 30.13
C VAL A 161 -28.43 -8.04 29.71
N PHE A 162 -29.07 -8.12 28.55
CA PHE A 162 -29.72 -9.33 28.05
C PHE A 162 -29.03 -9.79 26.76
N GLY A 163 -28.83 -11.10 26.57
CA GLY A 163 -28.20 -11.60 25.35
C GLY A 163 -29.17 -11.89 24.20
N ASN A 164 -30.46 -12.11 24.51
CA ASN A 164 -31.55 -12.22 23.53
C ASN A 164 -32.92 -11.89 24.16
N ASP A 165 -33.96 -11.83 23.34
CA ASP A 165 -35.35 -11.50 23.69
C ASP A 165 -36.11 -12.55 24.52
N ARG A 166 -35.46 -13.64 24.95
CA ARG A 166 -36.12 -14.80 25.58
C ARG A 166 -36.29 -14.64 27.09
N PHE A 167 -36.82 -13.51 27.55
CA PHE A 167 -37.09 -13.26 28.97
C PHE A 167 -38.41 -12.51 29.20
N ILE A 168 -38.91 -12.54 30.44
CA ILE A 168 -40.05 -11.71 30.89
C ILE A 168 -39.67 -11.02 32.20
N LEU A 169 -39.89 -9.71 32.28
CA LEU A 169 -39.64 -8.93 33.48
C LEU A 169 -40.91 -8.78 34.32
N SER A 170 -40.77 -8.73 35.65
CA SER A 170 -41.85 -8.47 36.59
C SER A 170 -41.43 -7.47 37.66
N SER A 171 -42.25 -6.45 37.91
CA SER A 171 -42.00 -5.45 38.96
C SER A 171 -42.23 -5.99 40.38
N THR A 172 -42.93 -7.12 40.50
CA THR A 172 -43.19 -7.82 41.76
C THR A 172 -42.70 -9.28 41.71
N PRO A 173 -42.29 -9.85 42.85
CA PRO A 173 -41.99 -11.27 42.96
C PRO A 173 -43.17 -12.13 42.52
N LYS A 174 -42.91 -13.11 41.67
CA LYS A 174 -43.90 -14.06 41.13
C LYS A 174 -43.33 -15.48 41.16
N GLU A 175 -44.21 -16.45 41.37
CA GLU A 175 -43.82 -17.86 41.37
C GLU A 175 -43.27 -18.26 39.98
N GLY A 176 -42.11 -18.91 39.97
CA GLY A 176 -41.36 -19.27 38.76
C GLY A 176 -40.42 -18.19 38.21
N TYR A 177 -40.42 -16.97 38.76
CA TYR A 177 -39.45 -15.92 38.42
C TYR A 177 -38.26 -15.96 39.38
N GLN A 178 -37.10 -15.50 38.91
CA GLN A 178 -35.90 -15.30 39.72
C GLN A 178 -35.83 -13.84 40.17
N ASP A 179 -35.70 -13.60 41.48
CA ASP A 179 -35.64 -12.28 42.07
C ASP A 179 -34.21 -11.71 42.03
N LEU A 180 -34.07 -10.45 41.63
CA LEU A 180 -32.79 -9.74 41.57
C LEU A 180 -32.67 -8.77 42.75
N TYR A 181 -31.48 -8.71 43.38
CA TYR A 181 -31.23 -7.92 44.58
C TYR A 181 -29.87 -7.23 44.53
N LYS A 182 -29.78 -6.04 45.14
CA LYS A 182 -28.50 -5.46 45.52
C LYS A 182 -27.81 -6.29 46.61
N ASP A 183 -26.49 -6.22 46.69
CA ASP A 183 -25.68 -6.93 47.69
C ASP A 183 -26.10 -6.70 49.16
N ASN A 184 -26.81 -5.59 49.43
CA ASN A 184 -27.36 -5.27 50.76
C ASN A 184 -28.78 -5.83 50.99
N GLY A 185 -29.32 -6.63 50.09
CA GLY A 185 -30.66 -7.24 50.17
C GLY A 185 -31.81 -6.38 49.64
N GLU A 186 -31.55 -5.21 49.06
CA GLU A 186 -32.60 -4.38 48.43
C GLU A 186 -33.07 -5.00 47.10
N TYR A 187 -34.36 -5.29 46.96
CA TYR A 187 -34.95 -5.87 45.75
C TYR A 187 -34.97 -4.91 44.55
N TYR A 188 -34.68 -5.44 43.36
CA TYR A 188 -34.75 -4.71 42.08
C TYR A 188 -36.05 -5.01 41.32
N TYR A 189 -36.14 -6.20 40.73
CA TYR A 189 -37.24 -6.75 39.94
C TYR A 189 -37.03 -8.26 39.77
N SER A 190 -38.02 -8.99 39.26
CA SER A 190 -37.89 -10.43 38.98
C SER A 190 -37.85 -10.70 37.48
N ILE A 191 -37.15 -11.77 37.09
CA ILE A 191 -36.98 -12.19 35.69
C ILE A 191 -37.35 -13.67 35.51
N LEU A 192 -38.09 -13.98 34.44
CA LEU A 192 -38.35 -15.34 33.99
C LEU A 192 -37.59 -15.57 32.70
N PHE A 193 -36.72 -16.58 32.67
CA PHE A 193 -36.00 -16.99 31.46
C PHE A 193 -36.85 -18.01 30.70
N ARG A 194 -36.99 -17.79 29.38
CA ARG A 194 -37.64 -18.76 28.49
C ARG A 194 -36.59 -19.70 27.91
N THR A 195 -37.04 -20.88 27.48
CA THR A 195 -36.18 -21.87 26.82
C THR A 195 -35.44 -21.23 25.65
N GLY A 196 -34.11 -21.38 25.62
CA GLY A 196 -33.24 -20.77 24.62
C GLY A 196 -32.70 -19.38 24.97
N TYR A 197 -32.89 -18.89 26.22
CA TYR A 197 -32.22 -17.68 26.69
C TYR A 197 -30.70 -17.81 26.65
N GLN A 198 -30.03 -16.75 26.15
CA GLN A 198 -28.57 -16.63 26.12
C GLN A 198 -28.18 -15.36 26.88
N HIS A 199 -27.18 -15.44 27.75
CA HIS A 199 -26.66 -14.27 28.46
C HIS A 199 -25.58 -13.58 27.62
N VAL A 200 -25.38 -12.28 27.83
CA VAL A 200 -24.42 -11.40 27.11
C VAL A 200 -22.99 -11.97 27.05
N SER A 201 -22.61 -12.77 28.06
CA SER A 201 -21.29 -13.39 28.20
C SER A 201 -21.25 -14.87 27.78
N TYR A 202 -22.07 -15.32 26.82
CA TYR A 202 -21.96 -16.67 26.25
C TYR A 202 -20.65 -16.84 25.45
N GLN A 203 -19.51 -16.82 26.15
CA GLN A 203 -18.16 -17.06 25.66
C GLN A 203 -17.76 -18.53 25.85
N THR A 204 -18.66 -19.46 25.54
CA THR A 204 -18.25 -20.87 25.32
C THR A 204 -17.27 -20.98 24.15
N GLY A 205 -17.28 -19.99 23.26
CA GLY A 205 -16.35 -19.84 22.15
C GLY A 205 -14.88 -19.82 22.58
N THR A 206 -14.44 -19.10 23.61
CA THR A 206 -13.00 -18.85 23.84
C THR A 206 -12.21 -20.14 24.11
N VAL A 207 -12.83 -21.11 24.79
CA VAL A 207 -12.22 -22.42 25.06
C VAL A 207 -12.20 -23.28 23.79
N VAL A 208 -13.29 -23.29 23.02
CA VAL A 208 -13.37 -23.96 21.71
C VAL A 208 -12.41 -23.30 20.70
N LEU A 209 -12.19 -21.99 20.80
CA LEU A 209 -11.27 -21.19 20.00
C LEU A 209 -9.83 -21.59 20.30
N VAL A 210 -9.46 -21.51 21.59
CA VAL A 210 -8.12 -21.89 22.04
C VAL A 210 -7.89 -23.36 21.70
N PHE A 211 -8.89 -24.24 21.84
CA PHE A 211 -8.81 -25.63 21.43
C PHE A 211 -8.56 -25.80 19.94
N PHE A 212 -9.42 -25.22 19.10
CA PHE A 212 -9.34 -25.33 17.64
C PHE A 212 -8.04 -24.72 17.12
N PHE A 213 -7.67 -23.51 17.55
CA PHE A 213 -6.40 -22.88 17.18
C PHE A 213 -5.19 -23.57 17.79
N SER A 214 -5.30 -24.24 18.94
CA SER A 214 -4.21 -25.07 19.49
C SER A 214 -4.01 -26.34 18.68
N ILE A 215 -5.08 -27.02 18.25
CA ILE A 215 -4.99 -28.18 17.34
C ILE A 215 -4.43 -27.74 15.99
N MET A 216 -5.02 -26.70 15.40
CA MET A 216 -4.60 -26.19 14.10
C MET A 216 -3.16 -25.67 14.17
N GLY A 217 -2.80 -24.96 15.24
CA GLY A 217 -1.44 -24.51 15.53
C GLY A 217 -0.47 -25.68 15.70
N LEU A 218 -0.87 -26.74 16.39
CA LEU A 218 -0.06 -27.95 16.55
C LEU A 218 0.13 -28.69 15.20
N VAL A 219 -0.93 -28.81 14.39
CA VAL A 219 -0.85 -29.35 13.02
C VAL A 219 0.07 -28.49 12.14
N ILE A 220 -0.01 -27.16 12.24
CA ILE A 220 0.86 -26.23 11.51
C ILE A 220 2.30 -26.33 12.01
N ILE A 221 2.56 -26.43 13.32
CA ILE A 221 3.93 -26.55 13.87
C ILE A 221 4.56 -27.87 13.44
N LEU A 222 3.86 -28.99 13.59
CA LEU A 222 4.37 -30.30 13.20
C LEU A 222 4.52 -30.42 11.69
N GLY A 223 3.50 -29.94 10.97
CA GLY A 223 3.47 -29.89 9.51
C GLY A 223 4.60 -29.04 8.96
N SER A 224 4.80 -27.83 9.49
CA SER A 224 5.86 -26.92 9.06
C SER A 224 7.25 -27.48 9.34
N ASP A 225 7.47 -28.17 10.46
CA ASP A 225 8.76 -28.80 10.75
C ASP A 225 9.05 -29.97 9.80
N PHE A 226 8.03 -30.75 9.43
CA PHE A 226 8.14 -31.80 8.43
C PHE A 226 8.40 -31.23 7.03
N VAL A 227 7.62 -30.22 6.62
CA VAL A 227 7.79 -29.47 5.36
C VAL A 227 9.20 -28.87 5.29
N ARG A 228 9.68 -28.26 6.37
CA ARG A 228 11.05 -27.70 6.47
C ARG A 228 12.11 -28.78 6.36
N THR A 229 11.86 -29.96 6.91
CA THR A 229 12.76 -31.11 6.79
C THR A 229 12.82 -31.63 5.35
N LEU A 230 11.66 -31.79 4.69
CA LEU A 230 11.58 -32.14 3.26
C LEU A 230 12.28 -31.10 2.38
N TRP A 231 12.06 -29.81 2.69
CA TRP A 231 12.67 -28.68 2.00
C TRP A 231 14.19 -28.69 2.10
N LYS A 232 14.74 -28.97 3.30
CA LYS A 232 16.19 -29.11 3.53
C LYS A 232 16.78 -30.36 2.86
N LYS A 233 16.01 -31.45 2.77
CA LYS A 233 16.39 -32.69 2.07
C LYS A 233 16.30 -32.59 0.53
N GLY A 234 15.94 -31.43 -0.02
CA GLY A 234 15.83 -31.21 -1.46
C GLY A 234 14.54 -31.73 -2.10
N LYS A 235 13.61 -32.32 -1.33
CA LYS A 235 12.31 -32.83 -1.81
C LYS A 235 11.24 -31.72 -1.79
N GLN A 236 11.48 -30.65 -2.55
CA GLN A 236 10.71 -29.41 -2.44
C GLN A 236 9.31 -29.48 -3.04
N SER A 237 9.15 -30.17 -4.18
CA SER A 237 7.82 -30.41 -4.77
C SER A 237 6.92 -31.17 -3.80
N LEU A 238 7.46 -32.21 -3.17
CA LEU A 238 6.80 -32.96 -2.11
C LEU A 238 6.45 -32.05 -0.92
N ALA A 239 7.37 -31.16 -0.50
CA ALA A 239 7.11 -30.21 0.58
C ALA A 239 5.92 -29.27 0.26
N ILE A 240 5.81 -28.76 -0.97
CA ILE A 240 4.68 -27.93 -1.41
C ILE A 240 3.37 -28.72 -1.40
N ILE A 241 3.38 -29.95 -1.95
CA ILE A 241 2.19 -30.81 -1.97
C ILE A 241 1.71 -31.11 -0.54
N TYR A 242 2.62 -31.45 0.37
CA TYR A 242 2.27 -31.67 1.78
C TYR A 242 1.75 -30.39 2.45
N SER A 243 2.35 -29.23 2.19
CA SER A 243 1.82 -27.94 2.66
C SER A 243 0.41 -27.68 2.13
N ALA A 244 0.15 -27.95 0.84
CA ALA A 244 -1.16 -27.77 0.23
C ALA A 244 -2.19 -28.68 0.87
N ILE A 245 -1.87 -29.97 1.05
CA ILE A 245 -2.75 -30.94 1.70
C ILE A 245 -3.10 -30.47 3.12
N ILE A 246 -2.11 -30.06 3.92
CA ILE A 246 -2.33 -29.61 5.30
C ILE A 246 -3.24 -28.38 5.33
N LEU A 247 -2.91 -27.33 4.56
CA LEU A 247 -3.66 -26.07 4.58
C LEU A 247 -5.07 -26.21 4.00
N ILE A 248 -5.22 -26.93 2.89
CA ILE A 248 -6.53 -27.16 2.26
C ILE A 248 -7.40 -28.04 3.16
N SER A 249 -6.84 -29.06 3.82
CA SER A 249 -7.61 -29.90 4.76
C SER A 249 -8.10 -29.09 5.95
N ILE A 250 -7.26 -28.22 6.52
CA ILE A 250 -7.66 -27.29 7.58
C ILE A 250 -8.80 -26.40 7.10
N ARG A 251 -8.68 -25.80 5.91
CA ARG A 251 -9.73 -24.94 5.35
C ARG A 251 -11.02 -25.69 5.03
N ALA A 252 -10.93 -26.90 4.50
CA ALA A 252 -12.09 -27.75 4.23
C ALA A 252 -12.85 -28.08 5.53
N ILE A 253 -12.12 -28.39 6.61
CA ILE A 253 -12.72 -28.60 7.95
C ILE A 253 -13.40 -27.31 8.42
N MET A 254 -12.73 -26.16 8.35
CA MET A 254 -13.31 -24.87 8.76
C MET A 254 -14.63 -24.58 8.02
N ILE A 255 -14.64 -24.74 6.69
CA ILE A 255 -15.83 -24.46 5.87
C ILE A 255 -16.94 -25.49 6.16
N PHE A 256 -16.61 -26.78 6.24
CA PHE A 256 -17.59 -27.84 6.49
C PHE A 256 -18.31 -27.69 7.83
N PHE A 257 -17.58 -27.27 8.87
CA PHE A 257 -18.14 -27.02 10.20
C PHE A 257 -18.59 -25.56 10.39
N HIS A 258 -18.65 -24.73 9.35
CA HIS A 258 -18.96 -23.29 9.43
C HIS A 258 -18.19 -22.54 10.54
N PHE A 259 -16.94 -22.95 10.78
CA PHE A 259 -16.06 -22.36 11.77
C PHE A 259 -15.20 -21.26 11.12
N PRO A 260 -15.07 -20.07 11.72
CA PRO A 260 -15.51 -19.70 13.08
C PRO A 260 -16.96 -19.15 13.18
N GLN A 261 -17.67 -18.93 12.08
CA GLN A 261 -18.95 -18.22 12.06
C GLN A 261 -19.98 -18.72 13.09
N GLU A 262 -20.31 -20.02 13.12
CA GLU A 262 -21.35 -20.56 14.02
C GLU A 262 -20.92 -20.60 15.50
N TYR A 263 -19.64 -20.42 15.77
CA TYR A 263 -19.05 -20.57 17.10
C TYR A 263 -18.58 -19.24 17.70
N PHE A 264 -18.49 -18.19 16.87
CA PHE A 264 -17.97 -16.88 17.24
C PHE A 264 -18.80 -15.78 16.59
N ASP A 265 -19.41 -14.95 17.43
CA ASP A 265 -20.05 -13.72 16.98
C ASP A 265 -18.99 -12.64 16.67
N THR A 266 -18.32 -12.82 15.54
CA THR A 266 -17.35 -11.86 15.01
C THR A 266 -17.86 -11.33 13.68
N GLN A 267 -18.00 -10.01 13.57
CA GLN A 267 -18.54 -9.40 12.36
C GLN A 267 -17.70 -9.68 11.10
N LEU A 268 -16.41 -10.02 11.25
CA LEU A 268 -15.52 -10.39 10.14
C LEU A 268 -15.97 -11.68 9.43
N PHE A 269 -16.60 -12.60 10.16
CA PHE A 269 -17.08 -13.88 9.63
C PHE A 269 -18.60 -13.88 9.37
N ASN A 270 -19.26 -12.72 9.39
CA ASN A 270 -20.70 -12.59 9.17
C ASN A 270 -21.01 -12.47 7.65
N PRO A 271 -21.78 -13.42 7.06
CA PRO A 271 -22.13 -13.40 5.63
C PRO A 271 -22.97 -12.20 5.20
N SER A 272 -23.72 -11.58 6.12
CA SER A 272 -24.53 -10.39 5.79
C SER A 272 -23.66 -9.21 5.35
N LYS A 273 -22.43 -9.11 5.85
CA LYS A 273 -21.48 -8.03 5.51
C LYS A 273 -20.75 -8.28 4.20
N TYR A 274 -20.41 -9.54 3.92
CA TYR A 274 -19.81 -9.97 2.66
C TYR A 274 -20.06 -11.46 2.45
N ALA A 275 -20.52 -11.84 1.26
CA ALA A 275 -20.59 -13.24 0.84
C ALA A 275 -20.48 -13.34 -0.68
N SER A 276 -19.54 -14.13 -1.20
CA SER A 276 -19.33 -14.25 -2.65
C SER A 276 -19.50 -15.65 -3.22
N SER A 277 -19.29 -16.69 -2.41
CA SER A 277 -19.45 -18.09 -2.83
C SER A 277 -19.46 -19.03 -1.62
N LEU A 278 -19.79 -20.30 -1.83
CA LEU A 278 -19.69 -21.36 -0.81
C LEU A 278 -18.31 -21.47 -0.15
N ILE A 279 -17.24 -21.11 -0.86
CA ILE A 279 -15.85 -21.21 -0.35
C ILE A 279 -15.43 -19.91 0.35
N ASN A 280 -16.13 -18.81 0.06
CA ASN A 280 -15.93 -17.48 0.66
C ASN A 280 -17.26 -16.97 1.25
N PRO A 281 -17.79 -17.62 2.32
CA PRO A 281 -19.04 -17.22 2.95
C PRO A 281 -18.91 -15.89 3.71
N SER A 282 -17.68 -15.45 4.03
CA SER A 282 -17.39 -14.22 4.75
C SER A 282 -16.08 -13.56 4.29
N LEU A 283 -15.84 -12.29 4.69
CA LEU A 283 -14.58 -11.60 4.38
C LEU A 283 -13.41 -12.26 5.10
N GLY A 284 -13.62 -12.73 6.33
CA GLY A 284 -12.63 -13.50 7.08
C GLY A 284 -12.23 -14.78 6.34
N ASP A 285 -13.19 -15.50 5.77
CA ASP A 285 -12.90 -16.70 4.97
C ASP A 285 -12.14 -16.37 3.68
N LEU A 286 -12.47 -15.26 3.01
CA LEU A 286 -11.69 -14.79 1.86
C LEU A 286 -10.24 -14.49 2.27
N LEU A 287 -10.03 -13.78 3.39
CA LEU A 287 -8.70 -13.48 3.92
C LEU A 287 -7.90 -14.76 4.19
N LEU A 288 -8.52 -15.75 4.84
CA LEU A 288 -7.88 -17.04 5.14
C LEU A 288 -7.54 -17.83 3.86
N ASN A 289 -8.41 -17.79 2.85
CA ASN A 289 -8.16 -18.43 1.56
C ASN A 289 -7.01 -17.72 0.81
N VAL A 290 -6.97 -16.39 0.83
CA VAL A 290 -5.89 -15.61 0.22
C VAL A 290 -4.56 -15.83 0.95
N LEU A 291 -4.55 -15.88 2.28
CA LEU A 291 -3.36 -16.22 3.08
C LEU A 291 -2.85 -17.63 2.80
N THR A 292 -3.77 -18.60 2.71
CA THR A 292 -3.45 -19.99 2.35
C THR A 292 -2.81 -20.05 0.97
N GLY A 293 -3.41 -19.38 -0.01
CA GLY A 293 -2.84 -19.20 -1.34
C GLY A 293 -1.46 -18.55 -1.28
N ALA A 294 -1.31 -17.42 -0.58
CA ALA A 294 -0.06 -16.68 -0.47
C ALA A 294 1.10 -17.52 0.09
N ILE A 295 0.85 -18.39 1.07
CA ILE A 295 1.87 -19.31 1.62
C ILE A 295 2.31 -20.32 0.56
N LEU A 296 1.38 -20.96 -0.15
CA LEU A 296 1.69 -21.92 -1.20
C LEU A 296 2.42 -21.27 -2.37
N LEU A 297 1.97 -20.08 -2.75
CA LEU A 297 2.59 -19.24 -3.76
C LEU A 297 4.02 -18.86 -3.34
N PHE A 298 4.24 -18.43 -2.11
CA PHE A 298 5.57 -18.13 -1.59
C PHE A 298 6.51 -19.34 -1.65
N LEU A 299 6.04 -20.53 -1.26
CA LEU A 299 6.83 -21.76 -1.40
C LEU A 299 7.13 -22.10 -2.86
N MET A 300 6.15 -21.93 -3.76
CA MET A 300 6.35 -22.13 -5.20
C MET A 300 7.40 -21.16 -5.76
N ILE A 301 7.29 -19.88 -5.40
CA ILE A 301 8.27 -18.84 -5.74
C ILE A 301 9.67 -19.21 -5.23
N ALA A 302 9.79 -19.65 -3.98
CA ALA A 302 11.06 -20.06 -3.38
C ALA A 302 11.66 -21.33 -4.01
N MET A 303 10.84 -22.19 -4.62
CA MET A 303 11.30 -23.34 -5.39
C MET A 303 11.80 -22.90 -6.78
N LEU A 304 10.97 -22.14 -7.50
CA LEU A 304 11.21 -21.68 -8.86
C LEU A 304 12.42 -20.72 -8.96
N SER A 305 12.75 -20.02 -7.88
CA SER A 305 13.92 -19.12 -7.79
C SER A 305 15.27 -19.83 -7.80
N ARG A 306 15.31 -21.15 -7.54
CA ARG A 306 16.58 -21.90 -7.47
C ARG A 306 17.18 -22.12 -8.86
N LYS A 307 18.51 -21.98 -8.94
CA LYS A 307 19.28 -22.19 -10.19
C LYS A 307 19.02 -23.54 -10.87
N VAL A 308 18.73 -24.61 -10.11
CA VAL A 308 18.49 -25.96 -10.67
C VAL A 308 17.30 -25.96 -11.62
N TYR A 309 16.16 -25.38 -11.20
CA TYR A 309 14.95 -25.32 -12.02
C TYR A 309 15.12 -24.35 -13.20
N LEU A 310 15.79 -23.22 -13.00
CA LEU A 310 16.14 -22.30 -14.09
C LEU A 310 16.99 -23.00 -15.18
N VAL A 311 17.95 -23.84 -14.78
CA VAL A 311 18.79 -24.60 -15.72
C VAL A 311 18.02 -25.74 -16.41
N GLN A 312 17.15 -26.45 -15.68
CA GLN A 312 16.29 -27.48 -16.27
C GLN A 312 15.33 -26.87 -17.30
N PHE A 313 14.66 -25.78 -16.95
CA PHE A 313 13.78 -25.05 -17.86
C PHE A 313 14.54 -24.52 -19.07
N PHE A 314 15.76 -23.99 -18.89
CA PHE A 314 16.61 -23.55 -20.00
C PHE A 314 16.95 -24.69 -20.97
N LYS A 315 17.26 -25.90 -20.46
CA LYS A 315 17.50 -27.08 -21.31
C LYS A 315 16.26 -27.48 -22.10
N PHE A 316 15.08 -27.45 -21.48
CA PHE A 316 13.80 -27.73 -22.12
C PHE A 316 13.46 -26.67 -23.18
N LYS A 317 13.60 -25.39 -22.84
CA LYS A 317 13.34 -24.24 -23.72
C LYS A 317 14.12 -24.33 -25.04
N ARG A 318 15.38 -24.77 -24.98
CA ARG A 318 16.27 -24.88 -26.15
C ARG A 318 15.74 -25.83 -27.25
N GLN A 319 14.78 -26.70 -26.93
CA GLN A 319 14.17 -27.62 -27.89
C GLN A 319 13.10 -26.96 -28.78
N TYR A 320 12.62 -25.75 -28.45
CA TYR A 320 11.57 -25.05 -29.19
C TYR A 320 11.98 -23.61 -29.55
N LYS A 321 11.17 -22.95 -30.41
CA LYS A 321 11.42 -21.55 -30.81
C LYS A 321 11.21 -20.59 -29.64
N GLU A 322 12.10 -19.61 -29.48
CA GLU A 322 12.09 -18.69 -28.33
C GLU A 322 10.83 -17.82 -28.25
N TRP A 323 10.28 -17.40 -29.40
CA TRP A 323 9.07 -16.56 -29.44
C TRP A 323 7.88 -17.24 -28.76
N PHE A 324 7.73 -18.56 -28.88
CA PHE A 324 6.65 -19.32 -28.25
C PHE A 324 6.64 -19.13 -26.72
N PHE A 325 7.81 -19.22 -26.09
CA PHE A 325 7.91 -19.02 -24.64
C PHE A 325 7.69 -17.57 -24.20
N HIS A 326 8.03 -16.57 -25.03
CA HIS A 326 7.65 -15.19 -24.76
C HIS A 326 6.12 -15.05 -24.70
N TYR A 327 5.41 -15.58 -25.70
CA TYR A 327 3.95 -15.56 -25.76
C TYR A 327 3.32 -16.30 -24.57
N VAL A 328 3.81 -17.49 -24.21
CA VAL A 328 3.30 -18.23 -23.04
C VAL A 328 3.50 -17.43 -21.74
N SER A 329 4.63 -16.76 -21.57
CA SER A 329 4.87 -15.90 -20.40
C SER A 329 3.96 -14.69 -20.37
N PHE A 330 3.72 -14.03 -21.52
CA PHE A 330 2.81 -12.88 -21.60
C PHE A 330 1.36 -13.30 -21.38
N LEU A 331 0.93 -14.45 -21.93
CA LEU A 331 -0.39 -15.02 -21.69
C LEU A 331 -0.59 -15.34 -20.21
N LEU A 332 0.36 -16.03 -19.57
CA LEU A 332 0.30 -16.32 -18.13
C LEU A 332 0.19 -15.04 -17.30
N SER A 333 1.00 -14.03 -17.64
CA SER A 333 0.98 -12.70 -17.02
C SER A 333 -0.39 -12.01 -17.18
N THR A 334 -1.01 -12.10 -18.36
CA THR A 334 -2.35 -11.55 -18.62
C THR A 334 -3.44 -12.32 -17.86
N ILE A 335 -3.33 -13.65 -17.72
CA ILE A 335 -4.27 -14.43 -16.88
C ILE A 335 -4.17 -14.00 -15.42
N LEU A 336 -2.95 -13.79 -14.90
CA LEU A 336 -2.74 -13.31 -13.54
C LEU A 336 -3.31 -11.91 -13.31
N LEU A 337 -3.20 -11.01 -14.30
CA LEU A 337 -3.86 -9.71 -14.29
C LEU A 337 -5.37 -9.86 -14.14
N MET A 338 -5.99 -10.73 -14.94
CA MET A 338 -7.45 -10.95 -14.88
C MET A 338 -7.88 -11.54 -13.54
N LEU A 339 -7.08 -12.43 -12.94
CA LEU A 339 -7.34 -12.96 -11.59
C LEU A 339 -7.25 -11.86 -10.53
N PHE A 340 -6.24 -10.98 -10.62
CA PHE A 340 -6.10 -9.84 -9.72
C PHE A 340 -7.27 -8.86 -9.83
N PHE A 341 -7.66 -8.50 -11.05
CA PHE A 341 -8.81 -7.63 -11.29
C PHE A 341 -10.14 -8.27 -10.84
N ARG A 342 -10.27 -9.60 -11.02
CA ARG A 342 -11.43 -10.36 -10.53
C ARG A 342 -11.49 -10.42 -9.00
N LEU A 343 -10.34 -10.51 -8.32
CA LEU A 343 -10.30 -10.44 -6.85
C LEU A 343 -10.83 -9.09 -6.35
N PHE A 344 -10.36 -7.98 -6.95
CA PHE A 344 -10.85 -6.65 -6.61
C PHE A 344 -12.37 -6.53 -6.84
N THR A 345 -12.83 -6.82 -8.05
CA THR A 345 -14.26 -6.72 -8.39
C THR A 345 -15.13 -7.67 -7.57
N ASN A 346 -14.64 -8.85 -7.19
CA ASN A 346 -15.37 -9.77 -6.32
C ASN A 346 -15.57 -9.21 -4.91
N ILE A 347 -14.60 -8.47 -4.36
CA ILE A 347 -14.77 -7.80 -3.07
C ILE A 347 -15.86 -6.75 -3.19
N VAL A 348 -15.69 -5.80 -4.11
CA VAL A 348 -16.56 -4.62 -4.18
C VAL A 348 -18.01 -4.93 -4.60
N ASN A 349 -18.24 -5.93 -5.46
CA ASN A 349 -19.59 -6.33 -5.86
C ASN A 349 -20.36 -7.10 -4.76
N ASN A 350 -19.67 -7.65 -3.75
CA ASN A 350 -20.29 -8.52 -2.73
C ASN A 350 -20.13 -7.97 -1.30
N SER A 351 -19.58 -6.77 -1.14
CA SER A 351 -19.42 -6.10 0.16
C SER A 351 -20.47 -5.02 0.36
N GLN A 352 -20.86 -4.79 1.62
CA GLN A 352 -21.71 -3.66 2.01
C GLN A 352 -20.95 -2.31 2.07
N TRP A 353 -19.62 -2.33 2.01
CA TRP A 353 -18.78 -1.13 2.00
C TRP A 353 -18.19 -0.88 0.62
N GLU A 354 -17.78 0.36 0.38
CA GLU A 354 -17.07 0.78 -0.82
C GLU A 354 -15.57 0.94 -0.57
N LEU A 355 -14.79 0.84 -1.66
CA LEU A 355 -13.33 1.02 -1.65
C LEU A 355 -12.98 2.18 -2.59
N ASN A 356 -13.33 3.39 -2.17
CA ASN A 356 -13.05 4.64 -2.89
C ASN A 356 -12.67 5.76 -1.90
N ILE A 357 -12.23 6.89 -2.43
CA ILE A 357 -11.78 8.05 -1.65
C ILE A 357 -12.88 8.66 -0.76
N LEU A 358 -14.15 8.54 -1.16
CA LEU A 358 -15.29 9.13 -0.45
C LEU A 358 -15.53 8.48 0.91
N THR A 359 -15.11 7.23 1.07
CA THR A 359 -15.31 6.45 2.31
C THR A 359 -14.17 6.55 3.32
N VAL A 360 -13.13 7.34 3.04
CA VAL A 360 -12.00 7.51 3.95
C VAL A 360 -12.36 8.17 5.30
N PRO A 361 -13.26 9.17 5.37
CA PRO A 361 -13.67 9.75 6.66
C PRO A 361 -14.31 8.70 7.60
N THR A 362 -15.03 7.74 7.03
CA THR A 362 -15.71 6.65 7.74
C THR A 362 -14.94 5.33 7.64
N PHE A 363 -13.60 5.39 7.60
CA PHE A 363 -12.77 4.22 7.35
C PHE A 363 -12.90 3.15 8.44
N THR A 364 -13.35 1.95 8.04
CA THR A 364 -13.55 0.79 8.92
C THR A 364 -12.43 -0.25 8.75
N TYR A 365 -12.29 -1.14 9.74
CA TYR A 365 -11.32 -2.24 9.64
C TYR A 365 -11.64 -3.23 8.49
N PHE A 366 -12.91 -3.32 8.04
CA PHE A 366 -13.30 -4.12 6.87
C PHE A 366 -12.62 -3.62 5.58
N GLN A 367 -12.55 -2.30 5.40
CA GLN A 367 -11.84 -1.70 4.27
C GLN A 367 -10.34 -1.95 4.38
N GLY A 368 -9.76 -1.82 5.58
CA GLY A 368 -8.36 -2.17 5.83
C GLY A 368 -8.01 -3.62 5.47
N ILE A 369 -8.84 -4.58 5.89
CA ILE A 369 -8.68 -6.01 5.54
C ILE A 369 -8.85 -6.23 4.04
N SER A 370 -9.84 -5.59 3.42
CA SER A 370 -10.06 -5.67 1.97
C SER A 370 -8.85 -5.16 1.19
N LEU A 371 -8.31 -3.99 1.55
CA LEU A 371 -7.10 -3.42 0.96
C LEU A 371 -5.90 -4.37 1.12
N PHE A 372 -5.77 -5.03 2.27
CA PHE A 372 -4.72 -6.01 2.51
C PHE A 372 -4.87 -7.27 1.66
N ILE A 373 -6.09 -7.81 1.49
CA ILE A 373 -6.38 -8.94 0.60
C ILE A 373 -6.01 -8.58 -0.84
N ILE A 374 -6.42 -7.41 -1.31
CA ILE A 374 -6.12 -6.92 -2.66
C ILE A 374 -4.60 -6.74 -2.81
N PHE A 375 -3.92 -6.17 -1.82
CA PHE A 375 -2.46 -6.05 -1.80
C PHE A 375 -1.76 -7.42 -1.95
N LEU A 376 -2.19 -8.44 -1.20
CA LEU A 376 -1.64 -9.80 -1.32
C LEU A 376 -1.86 -10.38 -2.74
N GLY A 377 -3.05 -10.16 -3.32
CA GLY A 377 -3.34 -10.54 -4.70
C GLY A 377 -2.46 -9.83 -5.72
N GLY A 378 -2.26 -8.51 -5.56
CA GLY A 378 -1.39 -7.70 -6.41
C GLY A 378 0.09 -8.10 -6.29
N ALA A 379 0.55 -8.39 -5.08
CA ALA A 379 1.90 -8.90 -4.83
C ALA A 379 2.12 -10.28 -5.50
N ALA A 380 1.13 -11.17 -5.41
CA ALA A 380 1.18 -12.46 -6.11
C ALA A 380 1.26 -12.26 -7.64
N TYR A 381 0.38 -11.43 -8.20
CA TYR A 381 0.39 -11.07 -9.62
C TYR A 381 1.76 -10.54 -10.08
N LEU A 382 2.35 -9.59 -9.34
CA LEU A 382 3.65 -9.01 -9.66
C LEU A 382 4.77 -10.07 -9.61
N LEU A 383 4.84 -10.84 -8.51
CA LEU A 383 5.92 -11.81 -8.30
C LEU A 383 5.89 -12.95 -9.32
N PHE A 384 4.71 -13.47 -9.68
CA PHE A 384 4.62 -14.51 -10.71
C PHE A 384 4.93 -13.98 -12.10
N THR A 385 4.49 -12.76 -12.41
CA THR A 385 4.85 -12.09 -13.67
C THR A 385 6.36 -11.95 -13.78
N LEU A 386 7.03 -11.49 -12.72
CA LEU A 386 8.48 -11.39 -12.67
C LEU A 386 9.15 -12.74 -12.88
N ILE A 387 8.70 -13.80 -12.20
CA ILE A 387 9.29 -15.14 -12.31
C ILE A 387 9.12 -15.73 -13.69
N ALA A 388 7.93 -15.61 -14.29
CA ALA A 388 7.66 -16.09 -15.64
C ALA A 388 8.64 -15.44 -16.65
N ILE A 389 8.82 -14.13 -16.54
CA ILE A 389 9.77 -13.38 -17.38
C ILE A 389 11.22 -13.79 -17.07
N THR A 390 11.59 -13.92 -15.79
CA THR A 390 12.93 -14.37 -15.39
C THR A 390 13.26 -15.75 -15.97
N MET A 391 12.32 -16.69 -15.96
CA MET A 391 12.52 -18.02 -16.52
C MET A 391 12.76 -17.99 -18.02
N VAL A 392 11.97 -17.20 -18.76
CA VAL A 392 12.08 -17.13 -20.22
C VAL A 392 13.34 -16.35 -20.64
N LEU A 393 13.75 -15.33 -19.90
CA LEU A 393 14.93 -14.50 -20.22
C LEU A 393 16.24 -15.02 -19.62
N TYR A 394 16.22 -16.11 -18.84
CA TYR A 394 17.41 -16.67 -18.21
C TYR A 394 18.46 -17.12 -19.25
N LYS A 395 19.69 -16.57 -19.17
CA LYS A 395 20.83 -16.82 -20.09
C LYS A 395 20.47 -16.70 -21.58
N ASN A 396 19.48 -15.88 -21.89
CA ASN A 396 19.00 -15.73 -23.25
C ASN A 396 19.97 -14.89 -24.09
N LYS A 397 20.19 -15.27 -25.36
CA LYS A 397 21.04 -14.52 -26.31
C LYS A 397 20.24 -13.53 -27.16
N THR A 398 18.90 -13.62 -27.15
CA THR A 398 18.04 -12.70 -27.91
C THR A 398 18.19 -11.27 -27.41
N SER A 399 18.21 -10.32 -28.34
CA SER A 399 18.26 -8.90 -28.02
C SER A 399 17.00 -8.46 -27.30
N ARG A 400 17.12 -7.53 -26.34
CA ARG A 400 15.98 -6.88 -25.67
C ARG A 400 14.93 -6.35 -26.65
N ARG A 401 15.39 -5.78 -27.77
CA ARG A 401 14.53 -5.32 -28.87
C ARG A 401 13.61 -6.43 -29.37
N SER A 402 14.12 -7.63 -29.59
CA SER A 402 13.30 -8.77 -30.05
C SER A 402 12.20 -9.13 -29.05
N VAL A 403 12.50 -9.18 -27.75
CA VAL A 403 11.49 -9.48 -26.71
C VAL A 403 10.39 -8.41 -26.68
N LEU A 404 10.77 -7.14 -26.76
CA LEU A 404 9.81 -6.02 -26.85
C LEU A 404 8.97 -6.09 -28.13
N THR A 405 9.56 -6.45 -29.27
CA THR A 405 8.80 -6.65 -30.51
C THR A 405 7.76 -7.77 -30.36
N HIS A 406 8.13 -8.91 -29.75
CA HIS A 406 7.16 -9.98 -29.48
C HIS A 406 6.02 -9.51 -28.55
N LEU A 407 6.33 -8.70 -27.54
CA LEU A 407 5.33 -8.12 -26.63
C LEU A 407 4.36 -7.22 -27.41
N MET A 408 4.87 -6.34 -28.27
CA MET A 408 4.02 -5.45 -29.07
C MET A 408 3.13 -6.21 -30.06
N ILE A 409 3.65 -7.26 -30.71
CA ILE A 409 2.83 -8.11 -31.60
C ILE A 409 1.72 -8.81 -30.81
N PHE A 410 2.01 -9.28 -29.59
CA PHE A 410 1.01 -9.90 -28.72
C PHE A 410 -0.04 -8.90 -28.21
N SER A 411 0.37 -7.69 -27.84
CA SER A 411 -0.51 -6.72 -27.17
C SER A 411 -1.40 -5.91 -28.13
N VAL A 412 -0.95 -5.62 -29.35
CA VAL A 412 -1.70 -4.77 -30.30
C VAL A 412 -3.11 -5.29 -30.61
N PRO A 413 -3.34 -6.60 -30.91
CA PRO A 413 -4.68 -7.11 -31.14
C PRO A 413 -5.60 -6.97 -29.91
N ILE A 414 -5.05 -7.16 -28.70
CA ILE A 414 -5.80 -7.04 -27.45
C ILE A 414 -6.17 -5.58 -27.19
N VAL A 415 -5.24 -4.65 -27.41
CA VAL A 415 -5.49 -3.21 -27.31
C VAL A 415 -6.56 -2.76 -28.30
N ALA A 416 -6.52 -3.23 -29.55
CA ALA A 416 -7.52 -2.90 -30.55
C ALA A 416 -8.91 -3.41 -30.18
N TYR A 417 -9.01 -4.65 -29.67
CA TYR A 417 -10.27 -5.21 -29.17
C TYR A 417 -10.81 -4.44 -27.96
N LEU A 418 -9.98 -4.22 -26.94
CA LEU A 418 -10.40 -3.52 -25.71
C LEU A 418 -10.74 -2.05 -25.95
N GLY A 419 -10.07 -1.39 -26.90
CA GLY A 419 -10.38 -0.01 -27.28
C GLY A 419 -11.76 0.15 -27.93
N TYR A 420 -12.29 -0.92 -28.52
CA TYR A 420 -13.66 -0.95 -29.02
C TYR A 420 -14.67 -1.37 -27.93
N ASP A 421 -14.34 -2.38 -27.12
CA ASP A 421 -15.25 -3.00 -26.16
C ASP A 421 -15.38 -2.24 -24.83
N ASN A 422 -14.27 -1.95 -24.16
CA ASN A 422 -14.28 -1.41 -22.80
C ASN A 422 -13.02 -0.57 -22.48
N LEU A 423 -13.21 0.75 -22.44
CA LEU A 423 -12.15 1.72 -22.15
C LEU A 423 -11.46 1.49 -20.80
N THR A 424 -12.19 1.05 -19.76
CA THR A 424 -11.59 0.82 -18.44
C THR A 424 -10.69 -0.40 -18.44
N LEU A 425 -11.14 -1.51 -19.07
CA LEU A 425 -10.30 -2.69 -19.26
C LEU A 425 -9.10 -2.40 -20.16
N LEU A 426 -9.24 -1.49 -21.13
CA LEU A 426 -8.11 -1.00 -21.92
C LEU A 426 -7.06 -0.32 -21.02
N VAL A 427 -7.46 0.59 -20.13
CA VAL A 427 -6.54 1.26 -19.19
C VAL A 427 -5.82 0.24 -18.29
N VAL A 428 -6.56 -0.75 -17.77
CA VAL A 428 -6.00 -1.86 -16.97
C VAL A 428 -4.96 -2.65 -17.77
N TYR A 429 -5.26 -2.99 -19.03
CA TYR A 429 -4.33 -3.73 -19.89
C TYR A 429 -3.13 -2.88 -20.33
N LEU A 430 -3.30 -1.59 -20.59
CA LEU A 430 -2.19 -0.67 -20.90
C LEU A 430 -1.24 -0.54 -19.71
N ALA A 431 -1.76 -0.42 -18.49
CA ALA A 431 -0.95 -0.43 -17.27
C ALA A 431 -0.15 -1.74 -17.12
N HIS A 432 -0.76 -2.88 -17.46
CA HIS A 432 -0.08 -4.18 -17.54
C HIS A 432 1.05 -4.20 -18.57
N VAL A 433 0.81 -3.69 -19.78
CA VAL A 433 1.83 -3.60 -20.83
C VAL A 433 2.98 -2.69 -20.38
N ILE A 434 2.70 -1.55 -19.75
CA ILE A 434 3.72 -0.64 -19.19
C ILE A 434 4.58 -1.38 -18.15
N LEU A 435 3.97 -2.19 -17.28
CA LEU A 435 4.72 -3.03 -16.33
C LEU A 435 5.66 -4.00 -17.05
N LEU A 436 5.16 -4.73 -18.05
CA LEU A 436 5.98 -5.68 -18.83
C LEU A 436 7.14 -5.00 -19.55
N VAL A 437 6.88 -3.86 -20.21
CA VAL A 437 7.90 -3.05 -20.87
C VAL A 437 8.95 -2.60 -19.84
N SER A 438 8.52 -2.17 -18.66
CA SER A 438 9.42 -1.70 -17.60
C SER A 438 10.29 -2.83 -17.05
N ILE A 439 9.71 -4.00 -16.79
CA ILE A 439 10.45 -5.19 -16.32
C ILE A 439 11.54 -5.60 -17.34
N ILE A 440 11.24 -5.55 -18.63
CA ILE A 440 12.19 -5.91 -19.70
C ILE A 440 13.26 -4.81 -19.87
N THR A 441 12.84 -3.54 -19.95
CA THR A 441 13.70 -2.37 -20.26
C THR A 441 14.64 -2.00 -19.11
N PHE A 442 14.22 -2.19 -17.86
CA PHE A 442 15.06 -1.95 -16.68
C PHE A 442 15.70 -3.22 -16.12
N GLU A 443 15.46 -4.38 -16.73
CA GLU A 443 16.10 -5.65 -16.34
C GLU A 443 15.75 -6.08 -14.91
N LEU A 444 14.58 -5.64 -14.43
CA LEU A 444 14.07 -5.88 -13.08
C LEU A 444 14.00 -7.38 -12.76
N HIS A 445 13.73 -8.20 -13.79
CA HIS A 445 13.71 -9.66 -13.71
C HIS A 445 15.04 -10.32 -13.25
N LYS A 446 16.17 -9.61 -13.30
CA LYS A 446 17.47 -10.16 -12.88
C LYS A 446 17.69 -10.17 -11.36
N ASN A 447 17.00 -9.30 -10.62
CA ASN A 447 17.26 -9.05 -9.19
C ASN A 447 16.12 -9.48 -8.25
N VAL A 448 15.06 -10.12 -8.77
CA VAL A 448 13.82 -10.49 -8.05
C VAL A 448 14.03 -11.15 -6.66
N PHE A 449 15.12 -11.90 -6.47
CA PHE A 449 15.41 -12.63 -5.23
C PHE A 449 16.56 -12.07 -4.40
N LYS A 450 17.04 -10.87 -4.72
CA LYS A 450 18.01 -10.14 -3.92
C LYS A 450 17.35 -8.88 -3.40
N LEU A 451 17.57 -8.53 -2.14
CA LEU A 451 17.20 -7.23 -1.58
C LEU A 451 18.23 -6.17 -2.03
N ASP A 452 18.23 -5.91 -3.34
CA ASP A 452 19.04 -4.88 -3.99
C ASP A 452 18.15 -3.75 -4.49
N PHE A 453 18.75 -2.60 -4.80
CA PHE A 453 18.08 -1.41 -5.35
C PHE A 453 17.02 -1.72 -6.43
N ASN A 454 17.37 -2.45 -7.48
CA ASN A 454 16.44 -2.71 -8.57
C ASN A 454 15.17 -3.43 -8.08
N THR A 455 15.27 -4.21 -7.00
CA THR A 455 14.15 -4.92 -6.39
C THR A 455 13.22 -3.96 -5.66
N PHE A 456 13.76 -2.97 -4.94
CA PHE A 456 12.95 -1.90 -4.34
C PHE A 456 12.20 -1.11 -5.41
N LEU A 457 12.90 -0.70 -6.47
CA LEU A 457 12.29 0.00 -7.60
C LEU A 457 11.20 -0.84 -8.27
N THR A 458 11.40 -2.16 -8.36
CA THR A 458 10.41 -3.11 -8.90
C THR A 458 9.15 -3.17 -8.06
N PHE A 459 9.28 -3.28 -6.73
CA PHE A 459 8.12 -3.29 -5.84
C PHE A 459 7.36 -1.97 -5.89
N PHE A 460 8.08 -0.85 -5.94
CA PHE A 460 7.47 0.47 -6.06
C PHE A 460 6.67 0.64 -7.35
N TYR A 461 7.28 0.35 -8.51
CA TYR A 461 6.57 0.36 -9.79
C TYR A 461 5.41 -0.63 -9.80
N GLY A 462 5.58 -1.80 -9.17
CA GLY A 462 4.53 -2.78 -8.98
C GLY A 462 3.35 -2.23 -8.17
N CYS A 463 3.61 -1.48 -7.10
CA CYS A 463 2.58 -0.80 -6.31
C CYS A 463 1.86 0.27 -7.13
N LEU A 464 2.59 1.09 -7.89
CA LEU A 464 2.00 2.12 -8.76
C LEU A 464 1.09 1.51 -9.83
N ILE A 465 1.57 0.49 -10.55
CA ILE A 465 0.76 -0.19 -11.56
C ILE A 465 -0.42 -0.94 -10.94
N GLY A 466 -0.20 -1.63 -9.82
CA GLY A 466 -1.27 -2.30 -9.08
C GLY A 466 -2.37 -1.32 -8.67
N ALA A 467 -1.99 -0.14 -8.18
CA ALA A 467 -2.90 0.92 -7.77
C ALA A 467 -3.65 1.55 -8.94
N ILE A 468 -3.02 1.71 -10.12
CA ILE A 468 -3.70 2.15 -11.34
C ILE A 468 -4.76 1.12 -11.75
N ILE A 469 -4.42 -0.17 -11.70
CA ILE A 469 -5.36 -1.26 -12.04
C ILE A 469 -6.57 -1.26 -11.09
N THR A 470 -6.35 -1.13 -9.78
CA THR A 470 -7.44 -1.14 -8.80
C THR A 470 -8.23 0.15 -8.79
N GLY A 471 -7.60 1.31 -8.99
CA GLY A 471 -8.28 2.59 -9.16
C GLY A 471 -9.17 2.61 -10.41
N ALA A 472 -8.70 2.04 -11.53
CA ALA A 472 -9.53 1.84 -12.72
C ALA A 472 -10.73 0.92 -12.42
N GLY A 473 -10.51 -0.15 -11.64
CA GLY A 473 -11.58 -1.03 -11.16
C GLY A 473 -12.59 -0.29 -10.28
N ALA A 474 -12.13 0.54 -9.33
CA ALA A 474 -12.98 1.33 -8.44
C ALA A 474 -13.85 2.32 -9.23
N TYR A 475 -13.26 3.00 -10.21
CA TYR A 475 -14.00 3.87 -11.12
C TYR A 475 -15.09 3.12 -11.91
N GLN A 476 -14.77 1.93 -12.43
CA GLN A 476 -15.76 1.10 -13.13
C GLN A 476 -16.91 0.66 -12.23
N ASP A 477 -16.60 0.26 -11.00
CA ASP A 477 -17.60 -0.16 -10.01
C ASP A 477 -18.51 1.00 -9.62
N ASN A 478 -17.94 2.16 -9.28
CA ASN A 478 -18.68 3.35 -8.92
C ASN A 478 -19.65 3.76 -10.04
N ARG A 479 -19.18 3.78 -11.30
CA ARG A 479 -20.04 4.09 -12.45
C ARG A 479 -21.16 3.07 -12.64
N LYS A 480 -20.88 1.78 -12.43
CA LYS A 480 -21.89 0.73 -12.54
C LYS A 480 -22.96 0.87 -11.46
N LYS A 481 -22.56 1.11 -10.21
CA LYS A 481 -23.47 1.35 -9.08
C LYS A 481 -24.32 2.60 -9.32
N GLU A 482 -23.71 3.70 -9.75
CA GLU A 482 -24.43 4.94 -10.08
C GLU A 482 -25.53 4.69 -11.14
N ILE A 483 -25.22 3.96 -12.21
CA ILE A 483 -26.21 3.61 -13.24
C ILE A 483 -27.32 2.72 -12.65
N GLN A 484 -26.98 1.73 -11.83
CA GLN A 484 -27.97 0.86 -11.19
C GLN A 484 -28.87 1.64 -10.22
N SER A 485 -28.32 2.58 -9.45
CA SER A 485 -29.09 3.49 -8.59
C SER A 485 -30.03 4.37 -9.41
N LYS A 486 -29.57 4.95 -10.53
CA LYS A 486 -30.43 5.72 -11.45
C LYS A 486 -31.55 4.89 -12.06
N ILE A 487 -31.28 3.64 -12.44
CA ILE A 487 -32.31 2.71 -12.95
C ILE A 487 -33.33 2.42 -11.86
N LYS A 488 -32.89 2.12 -10.63
CA LYS A 488 -33.77 1.86 -9.49
C LYS A 488 -34.65 3.09 -9.21
N TYR A 489 -34.07 4.28 -9.18
CA TYR A 489 -34.75 5.55 -8.94
C TYR A 489 -35.74 5.89 -10.06
N ALA A 490 -35.33 5.75 -11.33
CA ALA A 490 -36.23 5.94 -12.47
C ALA A 490 -37.40 4.96 -12.42
N ASN A 491 -37.16 3.67 -12.17
CA ASN A 491 -38.21 2.66 -12.06
C ASN A 491 -39.20 2.99 -10.94
N GLN A 492 -38.73 3.49 -9.79
CA GLN A 492 -39.59 3.96 -8.70
C GLN A 492 -40.50 5.11 -9.16
N LEU A 493 -39.95 6.08 -9.89
CA LEU A 493 -40.72 7.18 -10.48
C LEU A 493 -41.65 6.72 -11.62
N MET A 494 -41.41 5.56 -12.24
CA MET A 494 -42.26 4.96 -13.28
C MET A 494 -43.46 4.21 -12.71
N VAL A 495 -43.39 3.76 -11.44
CA VAL A 495 -44.54 3.12 -10.79
C VAL A 495 -45.63 4.18 -10.62
N GLU A 496 -46.78 3.95 -11.25
CA GLU A 496 -47.83 4.98 -11.38
C GLU A 496 -48.65 5.18 -10.09
N ASN A 497 -48.80 4.11 -9.29
CA ASN A 497 -49.50 4.12 -8.02
C ASN A 497 -48.60 3.52 -6.93
N ASP A 498 -48.73 4.00 -5.70
CA ASP A 498 -48.08 3.37 -4.55
C ASP A 498 -48.82 2.06 -4.19
N ILE A 499 -48.48 0.98 -4.88
CA ILE A 499 -49.12 -0.35 -4.73
C ILE A 499 -49.02 -0.84 -3.28
N MET A 500 -47.95 -0.46 -2.57
CA MET A 500 -47.76 -0.82 -1.17
C MET A 500 -48.71 -0.03 -0.28
N ALA A 501 -48.84 1.30 -0.50
CA ALA A 501 -49.88 2.09 0.16
C ALA A 501 -51.27 1.52 -0.12
N GLU A 502 -51.58 1.14 -1.37
CA GLU A 502 -52.88 0.56 -1.72
C GLU A 502 -53.20 -0.70 -0.90
N PHE A 503 -52.23 -1.62 -0.83
CA PHE A 503 -52.37 -2.86 -0.07
C PHE A 503 -52.49 -2.61 1.44
N LEU A 504 -51.57 -1.84 2.02
CA LEU A 504 -51.56 -1.54 3.47
C LEU A 504 -52.80 -0.74 3.89
N LEU A 505 -53.30 0.15 3.04
CA LEU A 505 -54.47 0.95 3.33
C LEU A 505 -55.72 0.07 3.23
N SER A 506 -55.79 -0.87 2.29
CA SER A 506 -56.87 -1.86 2.26
C SER A 506 -56.88 -2.75 3.50
N GLU A 507 -55.72 -3.13 4.05
CA GLU A 507 -55.65 -3.89 5.30
C GLU A 507 -56.14 -3.02 6.48
N ALA A 508 -55.70 -1.77 6.55
CA ALA A 508 -56.17 -0.82 7.56
C ALA A 508 -57.69 -0.59 7.48
N MET A 509 -58.25 -0.47 6.27
CA MET A 509 -59.70 -0.33 6.04
C MET A 509 -60.47 -1.51 6.63
N ASN A 510 -60.04 -2.74 6.36
CA ASN A 510 -60.68 -3.95 6.89
C ASN A 510 -60.59 -4.00 8.42
N ASN A 511 -59.43 -3.66 8.99
CA ASN A 511 -59.24 -3.62 10.44
C ASN A 511 -60.11 -2.56 11.13
N ILE A 512 -60.28 -1.39 10.50
CA ILE A 512 -61.19 -0.34 10.98
C ILE A 512 -62.65 -0.80 10.87
N GLU A 513 -63.00 -1.46 9.77
CA GLU A 513 -64.35 -1.98 9.53
C GLU A 513 -64.75 -3.05 10.56
N GLU A 514 -63.82 -3.86 11.06
CA GLU A 514 -64.09 -4.92 12.04
C GLU A 514 -63.99 -4.46 13.51
N ASP A 515 -63.40 -3.30 13.79
CA ASP A 515 -63.07 -2.88 15.15
C ASP A 515 -64.29 -2.59 16.04
N TYR A 516 -64.40 -3.35 17.14
CA TYR A 516 -65.52 -3.23 18.09
C TYR A 516 -65.60 -1.85 18.78
N PHE A 517 -64.46 -1.24 19.13
CA PHE A 517 -64.46 0.06 19.79
C PHE A 517 -64.98 1.16 18.86
N ILE A 518 -64.55 1.17 17.59
CA ILE A 518 -65.04 2.11 16.59
C ILE A 518 -66.55 1.91 16.37
N LYS A 519 -67.03 0.68 16.19
CA LYS A 519 -68.47 0.39 16.03
C LYS A 519 -69.30 0.83 17.24
N SER A 520 -68.86 0.47 18.45
CA SER A 520 -69.54 0.85 19.69
C SER A 520 -69.60 2.38 19.83
N ARG A 521 -68.48 3.07 19.60
CA ARG A 521 -68.44 4.54 19.68
C ARG A 521 -69.28 5.19 18.59
N MET A 522 -69.35 4.62 17.39
CA MET A 522 -70.19 5.14 16.29
C MET A 522 -71.68 5.00 16.60
N SER A 523 -72.11 3.90 17.23
CA SER A 523 -73.51 3.63 17.58
C SER A 523 -74.13 4.59 18.60
N ASP A 524 -73.33 5.23 19.46
CA ASP A 524 -73.81 6.18 20.48
C ASP A 524 -73.65 7.65 20.02
N PRO A 525 -74.73 8.39 19.69
CA PRO A 525 -74.65 9.77 19.22
C PRO A 525 -74.15 10.78 20.26
N LEU A 526 -74.23 10.45 21.55
CA LEU A 526 -73.87 11.37 22.65
C LEU A 526 -72.38 11.35 22.99
N GLN A 527 -71.64 10.37 22.46
CA GLN A 527 -70.23 10.19 22.73
C GLN A 527 -69.36 10.95 21.71
N SER A 528 -68.34 11.67 22.20
CA SER A 528 -67.32 12.27 21.33
C SER A 528 -66.69 11.20 20.42
N LYS A 529 -66.53 11.57 19.15
CA LYS A 529 -65.93 10.76 18.09
C LYS A 529 -64.42 10.96 17.95
N ASP A 530 -63.83 11.94 18.64
CA ASP A 530 -62.39 12.23 18.62
C ASP A 530 -61.51 11.00 18.95
N PRO A 531 -61.90 10.09 19.87
CA PRO A 531 -61.14 8.87 20.14
C PRO A 531 -61.05 7.91 18.94
N ILE A 532 -61.98 7.97 17.99
CA ILE A 532 -61.96 7.14 16.77
C ILE A 532 -60.78 7.58 15.89
N GLU A 533 -60.63 8.88 15.66
CA GLU A 533 -59.50 9.42 14.90
C GLU A 533 -58.16 9.06 15.55
N GLN A 534 -58.06 9.22 16.88
CA GLN A 534 -56.84 8.88 17.60
C GLN A 534 -56.48 7.39 17.48
N LYS A 535 -57.49 6.51 17.54
CA LYS A 535 -57.28 5.07 17.39
C LYS A 535 -56.83 4.72 15.97
N ILE A 536 -57.46 5.31 14.95
CA ILE A 536 -57.06 5.11 13.54
C ILE A 536 -55.60 5.53 13.35
N ARG A 537 -55.23 6.73 13.77
CA ARG A 537 -53.88 7.28 13.60
C ARG A 537 -52.81 6.46 14.34
N ARG A 538 -53.10 5.92 15.52
CA ARG A 538 -52.12 5.23 16.38
C ARG A 538 -52.03 3.72 16.19
N VAL A 539 -53.13 3.07 15.79
CA VAL A 539 -53.24 1.60 15.81
C VAL A 539 -53.35 1.03 14.40
N PHE A 540 -54.16 1.65 13.54
CA PHE A 540 -54.47 1.08 12.22
C PHE A 540 -53.56 1.60 11.10
N MET A 541 -52.92 2.74 11.29
CA MET A 541 -51.93 3.27 10.34
C MET A 541 -50.55 2.72 10.65
N SER A 542 -49.98 1.97 9.69
CA SER A 542 -48.60 1.51 9.77
C SER A 542 -47.60 2.67 9.61
N ASN A 543 -46.36 2.47 10.04
CA ASN A 543 -45.28 3.45 9.87
C ASN A 543 -45.08 3.90 8.42
N TYR A 544 -45.47 3.07 7.46
CA TYR A 544 -45.42 3.38 6.03
C TYR A 544 -46.16 4.68 5.68
N PHE A 545 -47.26 4.99 6.37
CA PHE A 545 -48.11 6.14 6.06
C PHE A 545 -47.60 7.47 6.64
N ASP A 546 -46.47 7.50 7.35
CA ASP A 546 -45.88 8.75 7.88
C ASP A 546 -45.49 9.74 6.78
N GLN A 547 -45.24 9.23 5.57
CA GLN A 547 -45.01 10.02 4.35
C GLN A 547 -46.29 10.67 3.79
N TYR A 548 -47.44 10.43 4.40
CA TYR A 548 -48.73 11.03 4.07
C TYR A 548 -49.26 11.84 5.27
N ASP A 549 -49.94 12.94 4.99
CA ASP A 549 -50.78 13.63 5.95
C ASP A 549 -52.16 12.97 5.94
N LEU A 550 -52.50 12.29 7.03
CA LEU A 550 -53.81 11.67 7.22
C LEU A 550 -54.79 12.65 7.83
N THR A 551 -55.92 12.84 7.16
CA THR A 551 -57.12 13.49 7.66
C THR A 551 -58.24 12.46 7.77
N VAL A 552 -58.84 12.33 8.97
CA VAL A 552 -59.95 11.41 9.22
C VAL A 552 -61.24 12.21 9.31
N LYS A 553 -62.19 11.94 8.41
CA LYS A 553 -63.51 12.57 8.37
C LYS A 553 -64.58 11.53 8.71
N ILE A 554 -65.40 11.83 9.71
CA ILE A 554 -66.41 10.89 10.22
C ILE A 554 -67.80 11.40 9.82
N PHE A 555 -68.53 10.59 9.06
CA PHE A 555 -69.89 10.90 8.59
C PHE A 555 -70.93 10.04 9.30
N ASN A 556 -72.04 10.67 9.67
CA ASN A 556 -73.18 9.97 10.27
C ASN A 556 -73.97 9.14 9.23
N THR A 557 -75.04 8.48 9.67
CA THR A 557 -75.92 7.68 8.79
C THR A 557 -76.65 8.49 7.71
N ARG A 558 -76.73 9.83 7.86
CA ARG A 558 -77.30 10.76 6.88
C ARG A 558 -76.25 11.37 5.94
N GLY A 559 -74.97 11.04 6.12
CA GLY A 559 -73.88 11.58 5.32
C GLY A 559 -73.41 12.98 5.74
N GLU A 560 -73.77 13.45 6.95
CA GLU A 560 -73.32 14.73 7.52
C GLU A 560 -72.03 14.52 8.34
N LEU A 561 -71.08 15.45 8.24
CA LEU A 561 -69.80 15.41 8.97
C LEU A 561 -70.00 15.68 10.47
N ILE A 562 -69.36 14.88 11.33
CA ILE A 562 -69.51 14.95 12.80
C ILE A 562 -68.40 15.80 13.47
N SER A 563 -67.32 16.18 12.76
CA SER A 563 -66.16 16.92 13.32
C SER A 563 -66.19 18.44 13.08
N GLN A 564 -65.38 19.19 13.84
CA GLN A 564 -65.49 20.64 14.13
C GLN A 564 -65.67 21.61 12.93
N ARG A 565 -66.60 22.56 13.12
CA ARG A 565 -66.87 23.87 12.44
C ARG A 565 -67.06 23.88 10.91
N GLU A 566 -68.28 24.29 10.54
CA GLU A 566 -68.69 24.94 9.27
C GLU A 566 -67.95 24.49 8.00
N THR A 567 -68.16 23.25 7.60
CA THR A 567 -68.08 22.86 6.18
C THR A 567 -69.44 22.32 5.74
N GLU A 568 -70.00 22.89 4.66
CA GLU A 568 -71.29 22.46 4.08
C GLU A 568 -71.17 21.16 3.25
N GLU A 569 -69.98 20.55 3.18
CA GLU A 569 -69.72 19.39 2.32
C GLU A 569 -70.27 18.09 2.93
N THR A 570 -71.12 17.41 2.17
CA THR A 570 -71.70 16.11 2.52
C THR A 570 -70.83 14.95 2.03
N LEU A 571 -71.06 13.74 2.55
CA LEU A 571 -70.39 12.52 2.06
C LEU A 571 -70.60 12.34 0.54
N GLU A 572 -71.78 12.68 0.01
CA GLU A 572 -72.06 12.58 -1.43
C GLU A 572 -71.23 13.56 -2.26
N ASP A 573 -70.90 14.74 -1.73
CA ASP A 573 -70.00 15.68 -2.42
C ASP A 573 -68.60 15.08 -2.59
N TYR A 574 -68.05 14.46 -1.55
CA TYR A 574 -66.76 13.75 -1.63
C TYR A 574 -66.81 12.56 -2.60
N ARG A 575 -67.90 11.78 -2.59
CA ARG A 575 -68.08 10.66 -3.51
C ARG A 575 -68.14 11.14 -4.96
N PHE A 576 -68.90 12.20 -5.23
CA PHE A 576 -69.02 12.77 -6.58
C PHE A 576 -67.68 13.33 -7.09
N GLN A 577 -66.89 13.96 -6.23
CA GLN A 577 -65.59 14.53 -6.60
C GLN A 577 -64.51 13.47 -6.81
N HIS A 578 -64.50 12.40 -5.99
CA HIS A 578 -63.35 11.49 -5.89
C HIS A 578 -63.61 10.02 -6.31
N MET A 579 -64.86 9.54 -6.41
CA MET A 579 -65.17 8.18 -6.88
C MET A 579 -65.31 8.11 -8.42
N LYS A 580 -64.29 8.55 -9.15
CA LYS A 580 -64.25 8.46 -10.61
C LYS A 580 -63.59 7.15 -11.06
N SER A 581 -64.01 6.61 -12.21
CA SER A 581 -63.41 5.39 -12.78
C SER A 581 -61.89 5.54 -12.98
N ASP A 582 -61.44 6.76 -13.31
CA ASP A 582 -60.02 7.07 -13.55
C ASP A 582 -59.17 7.07 -12.27
N TYR A 583 -59.81 7.09 -11.09
CA TYR A 583 -59.13 7.10 -9.78
C TYR A 583 -59.26 5.77 -9.05
N ALA A 584 -59.95 4.77 -9.61
CA ALA A 584 -60.22 3.51 -8.94
C ALA A 584 -58.96 2.65 -8.80
N THR A 585 -58.71 2.14 -7.60
CA THR A 585 -57.66 1.13 -7.35
C THR A 585 -58.23 -0.29 -7.49
N PRO A 586 -57.39 -1.35 -7.48
CA PRO A 586 -57.87 -2.74 -7.42
C PRO A 586 -58.69 -3.05 -6.16
N PHE A 587 -58.56 -2.24 -5.10
CA PHE A 587 -59.28 -2.40 -3.84
C PHE A 587 -60.58 -1.58 -3.84
N ARG A 588 -61.68 -2.21 -3.40
CA ARG A 588 -62.98 -1.53 -3.34
C ARG A 588 -62.96 -0.40 -2.32
N ASN A 589 -63.66 0.69 -2.64
CA ASN A 589 -63.76 1.89 -1.81
C ASN A 589 -62.42 2.61 -1.55
N LEU A 590 -61.38 2.29 -2.31
CA LEU A 590 -60.10 2.97 -2.28
C LEU A 590 -59.81 3.62 -3.63
N TYR A 591 -59.54 4.92 -3.61
CA TYR A 591 -59.32 5.74 -4.78
C TYR A 591 -57.99 6.49 -4.66
N PHE A 592 -57.25 6.55 -5.75
CA PHE A 592 -55.97 7.25 -5.85
C PHE A 592 -56.09 8.39 -6.85
N ILE A 593 -55.84 9.61 -6.37
CA ILE A 593 -55.80 10.82 -7.19
C ILE A 593 -54.36 11.24 -7.37
N ARG A 594 -53.95 11.33 -8.62
CA ARG A 594 -52.58 11.65 -9.00
C ARG A 594 -52.25 13.12 -8.75
N ASN A 595 -50.99 13.39 -8.45
CA ASN A 595 -50.42 14.73 -8.52
C ASN A 595 -50.55 15.27 -9.96
N THR A 596 -51.35 16.31 -10.11
CA THR A 596 -51.45 17.13 -11.32
C THR A 596 -50.96 18.54 -10.97
N ALA A 597 -50.64 19.35 -11.98
CA ALA A 597 -50.23 20.75 -11.76
C ALA A 597 -51.23 21.57 -10.92
N GLU A 598 -52.47 21.10 -10.77
CA GLU A 598 -53.54 21.71 -9.96
C GLU A 598 -53.67 21.12 -8.53
N THR A 599 -53.28 19.88 -8.27
CA THR A 599 -53.52 19.18 -6.97
C THR A 599 -52.32 19.15 -6.01
N GLY A 600 -51.10 19.39 -6.50
CA GLY A 600 -49.88 19.58 -5.71
C GLY A 600 -49.23 18.32 -5.12
N SER A 601 -50.00 17.28 -4.82
CA SER A 601 -49.54 16.01 -4.24
C SER A 601 -50.45 14.83 -4.61
N ASN A 602 -49.92 13.60 -4.52
CA ASN A 602 -50.73 12.39 -4.66
C ASN A 602 -51.67 12.25 -3.47
N ARG A 603 -52.89 11.76 -3.68
CA ARG A 603 -53.88 11.62 -2.60
C ARG A 603 -54.55 10.25 -2.66
N PHE A 604 -54.73 9.62 -1.51
CA PHE A 604 -55.65 8.50 -1.37
C PHE A 604 -56.93 8.96 -0.67
N TYR A 605 -58.07 8.50 -1.20
CA TYR A 605 -59.37 8.61 -0.55
C TYR A 605 -59.90 7.20 -0.32
N SER A 606 -60.10 6.86 0.95
CA SER A 606 -60.64 5.58 1.38
C SER A 606 -61.95 5.78 2.12
N PHE A 607 -62.99 5.06 1.69
CA PHE A 607 -64.33 5.13 2.27
C PHE A 607 -64.63 3.82 3.03
N VAL A 608 -64.62 3.87 4.36
CA VAL A 608 -64.88 2.72 5.23
C VAL A 608 -66.31 2.80 5.76
N SER A 609 -67.20 1.95 5.27
CA SER A 609 -68.59 1.86 5.72
C SER A 609 -68.71 0.91 6.91
N LEU A 610 -69.34 1.37 8.00
CA LEU A 610 -69.43 0.59 9.23
C LEU A 610 -70.82 0.00 9.43
N TYR A 611 -70.85 -1.28 9.79
CA TYR A 611 -72.07 -2.04 10.11
C TYR A 611 -71.95 -2.75 11.46
N SER A 612 -73.04 -2.80 12.21
CA SER A 612 -73.22 -3.64 13.41
C SER A 612 -74.53 -4.40 13.29
N ASP A 613 -74.48 -5.73 13.32
CA ASP A 613 -75.66 -6.61 13.17
C ASP A 613 -76.56 -6.21 11.97
N ASP A 614 -75.94 -5.97 10.81
CA ASP A 614 -76.56 -5.47 9.55
C ASP A 614 -77.15 -4.05 9.60
N GLN A 615 -77.00 -3.31 10.69
CA GLN A 615 -77.37 -1.89 10.78
C GLN A 615 -76.20 -0.99 10.38
N PHE A 616 -76.41 -0.10 9.41
CA PHE A 616 -75.44 0.91 8.98
C PHE A 616 -75.24 1.98 10.07
N LEU A 617 -73.99 2.18 10.49
CA LEU A 617 -73.62 3.12 11.56
C LEU A 617 -73.06 4.45 11.05
N GLY A 618 -72.58 4.50 9.81
CA GLY A 618 -71.94 5.66 9.20
C GLY A 618 -70.70 5.28 8.37
N THR A 619 -70.04 6.29 7.82
CA THR A 619 -68.84 6.10 6.98
C THR A 619 -67.68 6.91 7.55
N ILE A 620 -66.50 6.30 7.60
CA ILE A 620 -65.23 6.98 7.89
C ILE A 620 -64.49 7.18 6.58
N LEU A 621 -64.16 8.42 6.26
CA LEU A 621 -63.32 8.79 5.13
C LEU A 621 -61.89 9.02 5.63
N LEU A 622 -60.93 8.30 5.04
CA LEU A 622 -59.51 8.56 5.22
C LEU A 622 -59.01 9.30 3.98
N GLU A 623 -58.56 10.53 4.18
CA GLU A 623 -57.87 11.33 3.17
C GLU A 623 -56.39 11.32 3.51
N LEU A 624 -55.56 10.73 2.63
CA LEU A 624 -54.11 10.70 2.80
C LEU A 624 -53.48 11.55 1.71
N VAL A 625 -52.87 12.66 2.09
CA VAL A 625 -52.18 13.56 1.17
C VAL A 625 -50.69 13.28 1.25
N GLN A 626 -50.06 12.84 0.15
CA GLN A 626 -48.63 12.56 0.15
C GLN A 626 -47.85 13.84 0.43
N LYS A 627 -46.99 13.81 1.44
CA LYS A 627 -46.10 14.93 1.75
C LYS A 627 -45.13 15.13 0.60
N SER A 628 -44.82 16.39 0.26
CA SER A 628 -43.76 16.66 -0.71
C SER A 628 -42.41 16.22 -0.14
N VAL A 629 -41.73 15.32 -0.83
CA VAL A 629 -40.38 14.89 -0.44
C VAL A 629 -39.44 16.05 -0.67
N GLN A 630 -39.08 16.76 0.40
CA GLN A 630 -38.03 17.76 0.33
C GLN A 630 -36.68 17.03 0.22
N PRO A 631 -35.86 17.35 -0.79
CA PRO A 631 -34.58 16.66 -0.99
C PRO A 631 -33.66 16.70 0.23
N SER A 632 -33.79 17.68 1.12
CA SER A 632 -32.94 17.88 2.30
C SER A 632 -33.54 17.44 3.65
N SER A 633 -34.77 16.93 3.68
CA SER A 633 -35.39 16.49 4.94
C SER A 633 -35.03 15.03 5.23
N VAL A 634 -34.37 14.78 6.37
CA VAL A 634 -34.02 13.43 6.85
C VAL A 634 -35.21 12.74 7.55
N PHE A 635 -36.34 13.46 7.69
CA PHE A 635 -37.55 13.06 8.38
C PHE A 635 -38.02 11.59 8.13
N PRO A 636 -37.95 11.04 6.91
CA PRO A 636 -38.45 9.68 6.69
C PRO A 636 -37.52 8.58 7.22
N LYS A 637 -36.20 8.81 7.33
CA LYS A 637 -35.25 7.74 7.68
C LYS A 637 -35.29 7.33 9.15
N LEU A 638 -35.68 8.25 10.05
CA LEU A 638 -35.85 7.96 11.48
C LEU A 638 -37.21 7.33 11.80
N LEU A 639 -38.19 7.48 10.91
CA LEU A 639 -39.59 7.08 11.16
C LEU A 639 -40.04 5.87 10.35
N LEU A 640 -39.34 5.55 9.27
CA LEU A 640 -39.62 4.39 8.43
C LEU A 640 -38.74 3.22 8.81
N ASP A 641 -39.33 2.03 8.78
CA ASP A 641 -38.58 0.79 8.92
C ASP A 641 -37.61 0.57 7.74
N ARG A 642 -36.53 -0.17 8.00
CA ARG A 642 -35.46 -0.44 7.02
C ARG A 642 -35.98 -0.99 5.70
N GLU A 643 -37.05 -1.79 5.75
CA GLU A 643 -37.68 -2.42 4.58
C GLU A 643 -38.35 -1.40 3.65
N TYR A 644 -38.83 -0.27 4.21
CA TYR A 644 -39.49 0.79 3.46
C TYR A 644 -38.52 1.91 3.05
N ALA A 645 -37.61 2.30 3.95
CA ALA A 645 -36.68 3.42 3.74
C ALA A 645 -35.76 3.25 2.52
N ASN A 646 -35.25 2.02 2.31
CA ASN A 646 -34.31 1.69 1.22
C ASN A 646 -34.92 1.81 -0.19
N ASN A 647 -36.25 1.86 -0.29
CA ASN A 647 -36.98 1.93 -1.55
C ASN A 647 -37.58 3.30 -1.85
N LEU A 648 -37.53 4.26 -0.92
CA LEU A 648 -38.14 5.58 -1.12
C LEU A 648 -37.13 6.74 -1.15
N TYR A 649 -35.97 6.61 -0.52
CA TYR A 649 -35.06 7.75 -0.28
C TYR A 649 -33.64 7.55 -0.82
N ALA A 650 -33.48 6.71 -1.85
CA ALA A 650 -32.18 6.46 -2.46
C ALA A 650 -31.83 7.55 -3.48
N GLU A 651 -30.84 8.39 -3.10
CA GLU A 651 -30.04 9.31 -3.91
C GLU A 651 -30.78 10.52 -4.53
N LYS A 652 -30.33 11.74 -4.18
CA LYS A 652 -30.87 13.02 -4.67
C LYS A 652 -30.48 13.23 -6.14
N TYR A 653 -31.17 12.55 -7.03
CA TYR A 653 -31.05 12.80 -8.46
C TYR A 653 -32.01 13.88 -8.93
N ASP A 654 -31.51 14.75 -9.80
CA ASP A 654 -32.37 15.58 -10.62
C ASP A 654 -33.06 14.67 -11.63
N TYR A 655 -34.33 14.90 -11.96
CA TYR A 655 -35.01 14.10 -12.98
C TYR A 655 -35.98 14.92 -13.84
N ALA A 656 -36.28 14.40 -15.02
CA ALA A 656 -37.32 14.90 -15.90
C ALA A 656 -38.20 13.76 -16.41
N VAL A 657 -39.50 14.04 -16.52
CA VAL A 657 -40.51 13.10 -17.00
C VAL A 657 -41.02 13.58 -18.35
N PHE A 658 -40.98 12.66 -19.31
CA PHE A 658 -41.53 12.83 -20.65
C PHE A 658 -42.63 11.79 -20.87
N GLU A 659 -43.80 12.23 -21.31
CA GLU A 659 -44.90 11.32 -21.71
C GLU A 659 -45.08 11.46 -23.23
N ASP A 660 -45.06 10.34 -23.95
CA ASP A 660 -45.14 10.28 -25.42
C ASP A 660 -44.13 11.20 -26.13
N GLY A 661 -42.94 11.39 -25.52
CA GLY A 661 -41.87 12.25 -26.03
C GLY A 661 -42.01 13.74 -25.67
N ILE A 662 -43.09 14.14 -24.99
CA ILE A 662 -43.35 15.53 -24.59
C ILE A 662 -42.92 15.75 -23.13
N PHE A 663 -42.17 16.82 -22.88
CA PHE A 663 -41.77 17.22 -21.53
C PHE A 663 -43.00 17.54 -20.67
N LYS A 664 -43.10 16.94 -19.47
CA LYS A 664 -44.16 17.22 -18.50
C LYS A 664 -43.64 18.01 -17.31
N MET A 665 -42.67 17.45 -16.60
CA MET A 665 -42.12 18.05 -15.39
C MET A 665 -40.64 17.72 -15.21
N SER A 666 -39.97 18.54 -14.42
CA SER A 666 -38.61 18.28 -13.94
C SER A 666 -38.51 18.66 -12.47
N VAL A 667 -37.69 17.92 -11.74
CA VAL A 667 -37.35 18.16 -10.34
C VAL A 667 -35.83 18.21 -10.25
N GLY A 668 -35.31 19.16 -9.47
CA GLY A 668 -33.88 19.35 -9.30
C GLY A 668 -33.37 20.69 -9.82
N ILE A 669 -32.04 20.85 -9.78
CA ILE A 669 -31.36 22.10 -10.15
C ILE A 669 -31.07 22.14 -11.66
N TYR A 670 -30.91 20.97 -12.29
CA TYR A 670 -30.61 20.84 -13.70
C TYR A 670 -31.77 21.34 -14.59
N ASN A 671 -31.45 22.27 -15.50
CA ASN A 671 -32.44 22.84 -16.43
C ASN A 671 -32.64 21.94 -17.66
N TYR A 672 -33.60 21.02 -17.59
CA TYR A 672 -33.99 20.15 -18.69
C TYR A 672 -34.65 20.88 -19.86
N ARG A 673 -35.17 22.09 -19.65
CA ARG A 673 -35.81 22.91 -20.69
C ARG A 673 -34.82 23.71 -21.53
N ASN A 674 -33.52 23.61 -21.24
CA ASN A 674 -32.49 24.24 -22.08
C ASN A 674 -32.60 23.70 -23.53
N PRO A 675 -32.72 24.55 -24.57
CA PRO A 675 -32.80 24.13 -25.97
C PRO A 675 -31.66 23.20 -26.40
N GLU A 676 -30.48 23.30 -25.77
CA GLU A 676 -29.39 22.37 -26.04
C GLU A 676 -29.76 20.90 -25.74
N ASN A 677 -30.79 20.63 -24.93
CA ASN A 677 -31.20 19.29 -24.52
C ASN A 677 -32.28 18.66 -25.42
N GLU A 678 -32.73 19.32 -26.49
CA GLU A 678 -33.78 18.81 -27.39
C GLU A 678 -33.46 17.41 -27.96
N ASN A 679 -32.18 17.13 -28.27
CA ASN A 679 -31.74 15.85 -28.84
C ASN A 679 -31.36 14.79 -27.79
N LEU A 680 -31.55 15.06 -26.49
CA LEU A 680 -31.09 14.15 -25.44
C LEU A 680 -31.84 12.81 -25.47
N ILE A 681 -33.18 12.86 -25.66
CA ILE A 681 -34.08 11.69 -25.66
C ILE A 681 -33.83 10.76 -26.86
N GLU A 682 -33.45 11.34 -28.00
CA GLU A 682 -33.21 10.60 -29.24
C GLU A 682 -31.88 9.84 -29.22
N ASN A 683 -30.96 10.21 -28.32
CA ASN A 683 -29.65 9.58 -28.24
C ASN A 683 -29.74 8.14 -27.69
N PRO A 684 -29.36 7.11 -28.46
CA PRO A 684 -29.40 5.72 -27.98
C PRO A 684 -28.50 5.45 -26.76
N ALA A 685 -27.42 6.22 -26.60
CA ALA A 685 -26.51 6.10 -25.46
C ALA A 685 -27.18 6.44 -24.13
N LEU A 686 -28.23 7.27 -24.15
CA LEU A 686 -28.99 7.69 -22.96
C LEU A 686 -29.55 6.49 -22.17
N TYR A 687 -29.94 5.43 -22.87
CA TYR A 687 -30.61 4.25 -22.29
C TYR A 687 -29.67 3.07 -22.03
N THR A 688 -28.37 3.22 -22.31
CA THR A 688 -27.38 2.13 -22.20
C THR A 688 -26.25 2.51 -21.26
N THR A 689 -25.46 3.52 -21.62
CA THR A 689 -24.29 3.97 -20.85
C THR A 689 -24.51 5.30 -20.14
N GLY A 690 -25.60 5.99 -20.47
CA GLY A 690 -25.87 7.38 -20.18
C GLY A 690 -25.12 8.34 -21.12
N VAL A 691 -25.50 9.63 -21.06
CA VAL A 691 -24.93 10.73 -21.84
C VAL A 691 -24.33 11.75 -20.88
N TYR A 692 -23.09 12.16 -21.15
CA TYR A 692 -22.41 13.22 -20.41
C TYR A 692 -22.62 14.56 -21.10
N LYS A 693 -23.26 15.52 -20.44
CA LYS A 693 -23.54 16.86 -20.98
C LYS A 693 -23.61 17.89 -19.86
N ASN A 694 -23.09 19.10 -20.08
CA ASN A 694 -23.15 20.21 -19.13
C ASN A 694 -22.67 19.86 -17.69
N ASN A 695 -21.57 19.11 -17.60
CA ASN A 695 -21.00 18.60 -16.34
C ASN A 695 -21.91 17.65 -15.52
N HIS A 696 -22.92 17.07 -16.18
CA HIS A 696 -23.85 16.12 -15.61
C HIS A 696 -23.88 14.82 -16.43
N HIS A 697 -24.24 13.73 -15.76
CA HIS A 697 -24.46 12.42 -16.35
C HIS A 697 -25.96 12.12 -16.37
N HIS A 698 -26.53 11.98 -17.57
CA HIS A 698 -27.94 11.72 -17.82
C HIS A 698 -28.16 10.26 -18.16
N PHE A 699 -29.13 9.62 -17.53
CA PHE A 699 -29.53 8.25 -17.83
C PHE A 699 -31.05 8.17 -18.00
N GLY A 700 -31.51 7.61 -19.12
CA GLY A 700 -32.93 7.49 -19.43
C GLY A 700 -33.43 6.07 -19.19
N VAL A 701 -34.63 5.95 -18.65
CA VAL A 701 -35.38 4.69 -18.58
C VAL A 701 -36.71 4.86 -19.33
N LYS A 702 -36.97 3.93 -20.26
CA LYS A 702 -38.16 3.92 -21.12
C LYS A 702 -39.19 2.94 -20.62
N GLY A 703 -40.42 3.42 -20.44
CA GLY A 703 -41.62 2.64 -20.16
C GLY A 703 -42.56 2.60 -21.38
N PRO A 704 -43.79 2.11 -21.20
CA PRO A 704 -44.76 1.98 -22.30
C PRO A 704 -45.15 3.34 -22.92
N THR A 705 -45.39 4.34 -22.08
CA THR A 705 -45.84 5.70 -22.47
C THR A 705 -44.95 6.80 -21.86
N LYS A 706 -44.14 6.46 -20.86
CA LYS A 706 -43.32 7.40 -20.09
C LYS A 706 -41.83 7.14 -20.27
N THR A 707 -41.05 8.21 -20.36
CA THR A 707 -39.59 8.18 -20.30
C THR A 707 -39.12 9.06 -19.15
N ILE A 708 -38.32 8.51 -18.25
CA ILE A 708 -37.76 9.25 -17.12
C ILE A 708 -36.26 9.40 -17.34
N ILE A 709 -35.78 10.63 -17.35
CA ILE A 709 -34.36 10.96 -17.41
C ILE A 709 -33.91 11.31 -16.00
N VAL A 710 -32.93 10.59 -15.50
CA VAL A 710 -32.31 10.80 -14.19
C VAL A 710 -30.91 11.35 -14.39
N THR A 711 -30.59 12.42 -13.68
CA THR A 711 -29.37 13.21 -13.86
C THR A 711 -28.63 13.38 -12.54
N SER A 712 -27.31 13.28 -12.61
CA SER A 712 -26.40 13.56 -11.49
C SER A 712 -25.23 14.43 -11.96
N PRO A 713 -24.57 15.17 -11.05
CA PRO A 713 -23.25 15.74 -11.34
C PRO A 713 -22.23 14.63 -11.66
N ILE A 714 -21.30 14.90 -12.57
CA ILE A 714 -20.25 13.95 -12.94
C ILE A 714 -19.30 13.74 -11.77
N TYR A 715 -18.91 12.48 -11.53
CA TYR A 715 -17.84 12.13 -10.60
C TYR A 715 -16.54 12.88 -10.95
N PRO A 716 -16.04 13.77 -10.07
CA PRO A 716 -14.88 14.60 -10.36
C PRO A 716 -13.64 13.79 -10.76
N SER A 717 -12.91 14.25 -11.79
CA SER A 717 -11.73 13.54 -12.29
C SER A 717 -10.59 13.45 -11.27
N ASN A 718 -10.52 14.39 -10.31
CA ASN A 718 -9.56 14.34 -9.21
C ASN A 718 -9.81 13.15 -8.27
N TYR A 719 -11.06 12.69 -8.12
CA TYR A 719 -11.37 11.52 -7.29
C TYR A 719 -10.89 10.21 -7.91
N VAL A 720 -10.94 10.09 -9.25
CA VAL A 720 -10.36 8.91 -9.93
C VAL A 720 -8.85 8.81 -9.66
N LEU A 721 -8.14 9.94 -9.72
CA LEU A 721 -6.72 9.98 -9.37
C LEU A 721 -6.52 9.72 -7.87
N ALA A 722 -7.45 10.16 -7.03
CA ALA A 722 -7.37 9.97 -5.59
C ALA A 722 -7.57 8.51 -5.18
N ASP A 723 -8.45 7.76 -5.86
CA ASP A 723 -8.59 6.32 -5.68
C ASP A 723 -7.26 5.61 -5.99
N VAL A 724 -6.65 5.91 -7.14
CA VAL A 724 -5.31 5.40 -7.50
C VAL A 724 -4.30 5.75 -6.42
N SER A 725 -4.33 7.00 -5.95
CA SER A 725 -3.38 7.50 -4.96
C SER A 725 -3.59 6.80 -3.60
N LEU A 726 -4.83 6.57 -3.17
CA LEU A 726 -5.21 5.84 -1.95
C LEU A 726 -4.67 4.41 -1.99
N PHE A 727 -4.94 3.67 -3.06
CA PHE A 727 -4.43 2.30 -3.22
C PHE A 727 -2.90 2.27 -3.23
N PHE A 728 -2.27 3.26 -3.88
CA PHE A 728 -0.82 3.34 -3.97
C PHE A 728 -0.17 3.59 -2.59
N VAL A 729 -0.70 4.51 -1.79
CA VAL A 729 -0.24 4.76 -0.42
C VAL A 729 -0.45 3.53 0.45
N ALA A 730 -1.60 2.86 0.35
CA ALA A 730 -1.88 1.63 1.07
C ALA A 730 -0.89 0.51 0.70
N TYR A 731 -0.63 0.29 -0.59
CA TYR A 731 0.31 -0.73 -1.06
C TYR A 731 1.76 -0.42 -0.67
N LEU A 732 2.15 0.85 -0.69
CA LEU A 732 3.44 1.30 -0.17
C LEU A 732 3.58 0.95 1.32
N LEU A 733 2.58 1.31 2.13
CA LEU A 733 2.58 1.06 3.56
C LEU A 733 2.62 -0.44 3.87
N PHE A 734 1.82 -1.26 3.19
CA PHE A 734 1.89 -2.72 3.35
C PHE A 734 3.22 -3.31 2.89
N THR A 735 3.80 -2.82 1.79
CA THR A 735 5.13 -3.24 1.34
C THR A 735 6.20 -2.93 2.39
N LEU A 736 6.16 -1.74 2.98
CA LEU A 736 7.06 -1.33 4.06
C LEU A 736 6.90 -2.19 5.30
N ILE A 737 5.66 -2.50 5.69
CA ILE A 737 5.37 -3.43 6.80
C ILE A 737 5.94 -4.82 6.49
N CYS A 738 5.73 -5.35 5.27
CA CYS A 738 6.29 -6.65 4.88
C CYS A 738 7.83 -6.66 4.94
N ILE A 739 8.49 -5.58 4.50
CA ILE A 739 9.95 -5.44 4.59
C ILE A 739 10.40 -5.38 6.06
N LEU A 740 9.70 -4.62 6.91
CA LEU A 740 9.99 -4.51 8.33
C LEU A 740 9.85 -5.85 9.05
N VAL A 741 8.74 -6.56 8.82
CA VAL A 741 8.47 -7.90 9.36
C VAL A 741 9.54 -8.89 8.90
N TYR A 742 9.89 -8.87 7.61
CA TYR A 742 10.99 -9.69 7.08
C TYR A 742 12.34 -9.37 7.74
N SER A 743 12.63 -8.09 7.98
CA SER A 743 13.84 -7.64 8.66
C SER A 743 13.91 -8.10 10.12
N LEU A 744 12.79 -8.02 10.84
CA LEU A 744 12.66 -8.50 12.22
C LEU A 744 12.91 -10.01 12.31
N PHE A 745 12.34 -10.81 11.39
CA PHE A 745 12.53 -12.27 11.38
C PHE A 745 13.95 -12.72 11.01
N GLN A 746 14.65 -12.00 10.12
CA GLN A 746 16.03 -12.33 9.73
C GLN A 746 17.07 -11.83 10.75
N GLY A 747 16.72 -10.85 11.58
CA GLY A 747 17.61 -10.11 12.45
C GLY A 747 18.38 -9.03 11.68
N PHE A 748 18.31 -7.78 12.14
CA PHE A 748 18.88 -6.60 11.46
C PHE A 748 20.37 -6.77 11.07
N GLY A 749 21.15 -7.51 11.85
CA GLY A 749 22.58 -7.72 11.58
C GLY A 749 22.92 -8.65 10.41
N ARG A 750 21.95 -9.38 9.84
CA ARG A 750 22.18 -10.31 8.70
C ARG A 750 21.88 -9.70 7.33
N LEU A 751 21.24 -8.53 7.28
CA LEU A 751 20.89 -7.85 6.04
C LEU A 751 22.02 -6.90 5.62
N GLN A 752 22.92 -7.41 4.76
CA GLN A 752 23.91 -6.56 4.11
C GLN A 752 23.28 -5.89 2.89
N PHE A 753 22.88 -4.62 3.06
CA PHE A 753 22.46 -3.79 1.95
C PHE A 753 23.68 -3.17 1.26
N ASN A 754 23.66 -3.15 -0.07
CA ASN A 754 24.63 -2.37 -0.84
C ASN A 754 24.45 -0.87 -0.53
N TYR A 755 25.54 -0.09 -0.53
CA TYR A 755 25.52 1.34 -0.20
C TYR A 755 24.47 2.13 -1.02
N THR A 756 24.33 1.79 -2.31
CA THR A 756 23.27 2.30 -3.20
C THR A 756 21.87 2.14 -2.63
N THR A 757 21.58 0.97 -2.08
CA THR A 757 20.26 0.61 -1.57
C THR A 757 20.00 1.31 -0.24
N GLN A 758 21.01 1.41 0.63
CA GLN A 758 20.93 2.17 1.87
C GLN A 758 20.66 3.66 1.61
N LEU A 759 21.44 4.27 0.71
CA LEU A 759 21.30 5.69 0.37
C LEU A 759 19.89 6.02 -0.12
N GLN A 760 19.31 5.18 -0.96
CA GLN A 760 17.96 5.41 -1.45
C GLN A 760 16.88 5.16 -0.42
N PHE A 761 17.05 4.17 0.47
CA PHE A 761 16.16 4.05 1.62
C PHE A 761 16.18 5.34 2.42
N TYR A 762 17.37 5.89 2.72
CA TYR A 762 17.46 7.15 3.44
C TYR A 762 16.79 8.30 2.71
N ILE A 763 17.04 8.48 1.41
CA ILE A 763 16.40 9.55 0.62
C ILE A 763 14.88 9.38 0.57
N ASN A 764 14.38 8.19 0.21
CA ASN A 764 12.95 7.97 0.05
C ASN A 764 12.21 8.05 1.39
N PHE A 765 12.77 7.51 2.48
CA PHE A 765 12.18 7.65 3.81
C PHE A 765 12.27 9.09 4.33
N ALA A 766 13.35 9.82 4.06
CA ALA A 766 13.50 11.22 4.43
C ALA A 766 12.46 12.12 3.75
N PHE A 767 11.96 11.75 2.57
CA PHE A 767 10.86 12.47 1.91
C PHE A 767 9.48 11.92 2.29
N PHE A 768 9.33 10.60 2.43
CA PHE A 768 8.05 9.95 2.72
C PHE A 768 7.45 10.39 4.06
N PHE A 769 8.20 10.24 5.15
CA PHE A 769 7.66 10.48 6.50
C PHE A 769 7.30 11.94 6.75
N PRO A 770 8.15 12.94 6.42
CA PRO A 770 7.77 14.34 6.58
C PRO A 770 6.56 14.72 5.72
N MET A 771 6.47 14.24 4.48
CA MET A 771 5.28 14.51 3.65
C MET A 771 4.02 13.87 4.22
N LEU A 772 4.11 12.66 4.77
CA LEU A 772 2.99 11.98 5.41
C LEU A 772 2.55 12.74 6.68
N ILE A 773 3.50 13.21 7.49
CA ILE A 773 3.23 14.04 8.68
C ILE A 773 2.58 15.37 8.26
N ILE A 774 3.13 16.07 7.26
CA ILE A 774 2.55 17.31 6.73
C ILE A 774 1.13 17.06 6.23
N SER A 775 0.89 15.98 5.50
CA SER A 775 -0.45 15.62 5.00
C SER A 775 -1.43 15.43 6.15
N ILE A 776 -1.06 14.68 7.21
CA ILE A 776 -1.90 14.48 8.40
C ILE A 776 -2.20 15.79 9.12
N ILE A 777 -1.18 16.65 9.30
CA ILE A 777 -1.36 17.97 9.95
C ILE A 777 -2.27 18.87 9.10
N SER A 778 -2.05 18.92 7.79
CA SER A 778 -2.88 19.71 6.86
C SER A 778 -4.33 19.23 6.85
N ILE A 779 -4.58 17.92 6.90
CA ILE A 779 -5.94 17.36 7.04
C ILE A 779 -6.58 17.86 8.34
N GLY A 780 -5.87 17.76 9.47
CA GLY A 780 -6.40 18.25 10.76
C GLY A 780 -6.72 19.74 10.75
N LEU A 781 -5.81 20.57 10.22
CA LEU A 781 -6.01 22.02 10.12
C LEU A 781 -7.18 22.40 9.20
N LEU A 782 -7.26 21.78 8.01
CA LEU A 782 -8.35 22.06 7.07
C LEU A 782 -9.68 21.54 7.60
N THR A 783 -9.72 20.34 8.18
CA THR A 783 -10.95 19.79 8.79
C THR A 783 -11.52 20.73 9.85
N ASN A 784 -10.67 21.29 10.71
CA ASN A 784 -11.09 22.28 11.70
C ASN A 784 -11.61 23.56 11.03
N SER A 785 -10.88 24.08 10.03
CA SER A 785 -11.31 25.27 9.28
C SER A 785 -12.64 25.09 8.57
N TYR A 786 -12.90 23.90 7.99
CA TYR A 786 -14.16 23.58 7.32
C TYR A 786 -15.30 23.34 8.31
N THR A 787 -15.02 22.74 9.46
CA THR A 787 -16.00 22.61 10.55
C THR A 787 -16.46 23.99 11.01
N ASP A 788 -15.53 24.94 11.18
CA ASP A 788 -15.85 26.33 11.51
C ASP A 788 -16.66 27.03 10.40
N ASP A 789 -16.36 26.73 9.13
CA ASP A 789 -17.13 27.27 8.01
C ASP A 789 -18.55 26.73 7.95
N LEU A 790 -18.73 25.42 8.13
CA LEU A 790 -20.05 24.79 8.23
C LEU A 790 -20.85 25.38 9.40
N HIS A 791 -20.22 25.56 10.57
CA HIS A 791 -20.88 26.23 11.70
C HIS A 791 -21.36 27.64 11.34
N ARG A 792 -20.56 28.44 10.61
CA ARG A 792 -20.99 29.76 10.11
C ARG A 792 -22.18 29.65 9.16
N GLN A 793 -22.16 28.68 8.25
CA GLN A 793 -23.26 28.44 7.32
C GLN A 793 -24.56 28.06 8.04
N TYR A 794 -24.48 27.17 9.04
CA TYR A 794 -25.62 26.80 9.87
C TYR A 794 -26.19 27.99 10.64
N PHE A 795 -25.34 28.82 11.26
CA PHE A 795 -25.79 30.05 11.91
C PHE A 795 -26.44 31.04 10.94
N ASN A 796 -25.91 31.18 9.72
CA ASN A 796 -26.48 32.08 8.71
C ASN A 796 -27.88 31.61 8.29
N LYS A 797 -28.04 30.31 7.96
CA LYS A 797 -29.35 29.71 7.64
C LYS A 797 -30.33 29.90 8.79
N ALA A 798 -29.90 29.60 10.02
CA ALA A 798 -30.74 29.71 11.20
C ALA A 798 -31.14 31.15 11.52
N THR A 799 -30.26 32.12 11.25
CA THR A 799 -30.56 33.56 11.43
C THR A 799 -31.62 34.04 10.44
N ILE A 800 -31.58 33.57 9.18
CA ILE A 800 -32.62 33.87 8.18
C ILE A 800 -33.98 33.34 8.67
N ILE A 801 -34.02 32.11 9.18
CA ILE A 801 -35.24 31.49 9.71
C ILE A 801 -35.77 32.28 10.91
N ARG A 802 -34.88 32.61 11.86
CA ARG A 802 -35.21 33.43 13.04
C ARG A 802 -35.82 34.77 12.66
N ASN A 803 -35.23 35.48 11.71
CA ASN A 803 -35.71 36.81 11.31
C ASN A 803 -37.11 36.76 10.68
N ASN A 804 -37.43 35.69 9.95
CA ASN A 804 -38.76 35.52 9.37
C ASN A 804 -39.80 35.07 10.42
N LEU A 805 -39.43 34.22 11.38
CA LEU A 805 -40.37 33.74 12.41
C LEU A 805 -40.60 34.73 13.57
N ALA A 806 -39.66 35.63 13.82
CA ALA A 806 -39.74 36.55 14.97
C ALA A 806 -41.02 37.40 14.95
N SER A 807 -41.40 37.95 13.80
CA SER A 807 -42.62 38.75 13.66
C SER A 807 -43.89 37.92 13.88
N TYR A 808 -43.97 36.72 13.29
CA TYR A 808 -45.14 35.85 13.46
C TYR A 808 -45.30 35.35 14.91
N LEU A 809 -44.19 35.05 15.59
CA LEU A 809 -44.24 34.66 17.00
C LEU A 809 -44.67 35.85 17.89
N GLU A 810 -44.24 37.07 17.56
CA GLU A 810 -44.66 38.27 18.27
C GLU A 810 -46.17 38.52 18.11
N GLU A 811 -46.73 38.33 16.92
CA GLU A 811 -48.18 38.43 16.66
C GLU A 811 -48.97 37.35 17.39
N GLN A 812 -48.49 36.11 17.37
CA GLN A 812 -49.15 34.98 18.02
C GLN A 812 -49.08 35.10 19.56
N THR A 813 -47.98 35.59 20.13
CA THR A 813 -47.88 35.85 21.58
C THR A 813 -48.73 37.04 22.04
N LYS A 814 -49.03 38.01 21.15
CA LYS A 814 -49.98 39.11 21.39
C LYS A 814 -51.45 38.71 21.16
N GLY A 815 -51.71 37.48 20.69
CA GLY A 815 -53.05 36.97 20.38
C GLY A 815 -53.65 37.54 19.09
N ALA A 816 -52.84 38.18 18.24
CA ALA A 816 -53.24 38.69 16.93
C ALA A 816 -53.26 37.61 15.84
N MET A 817 -52.62 36.46 16.10
CA MET A 817 -52.51 35.30 15.20
C MET A 817 -52.83 34.04 15.99
N ASP A 818 -53.59 33.12 15.37
CA ASP A 818 -53.90 31.83 15.99
C ASP A 818 -52.72 30.83 15.92
N ARG A 819 -52.71 29.83 16.81
CA ARG A 819 -51.67 28.79 16.85
C ARG A 819 -51.60 27.99 15.55
N GLU A 820 -52.73 27.67 14.91
CA GLU A 820 -52.75 26.91 13.67
C GLU A 820 -52.12 27.70 12.52
N GLN A 821 -52.43 29.00 12.43
CA GLN A 821 -51.82 29.89 11.45
C GLN A 821 -50.30 30.00 11.65
N PHE A 822 -49.83 30.09 12.91
CA PHE A 822 -48.39 30.12 13.19
C PHE A 822 -47.70 28.81 12.79
N LEU A 823 -48.36 27.66 13.01
CA LEU A 823 -47.85 26.36 12.58
C LEU A 823 -47.73 26.29 11.05
N GLU A 824 -48.72 26.79 10.31
CA GLU A 824 -48.69 26.87 8.85
C GLU A 824 -47.49 27.68 8.34
N GLU A 825 -47.18 28.81 8.99
CA GLU A 825 -45.99 29.62 8.66
C GLU A 825 -44.68 28.89 8.96
N VAL A 826 -44.61 28.11 10.06
CA VAL A 826 -43.46 27.24 10.35
C VAL A 826 -43.28 26.20 9.24
N HIS A 827 -44.36 25.54 8.77
CA HIS A 827 -44.31 24.60 7.65
C HIS A 827 -43.86 25.27 6.35
N ARG A 828 -44.42 26.44 6.02
CA ARG A 828 -44.07 27.20 4.81
C ARG A 828 -42.60 27.60 4.79
N LEU A 829 -42.08 28.08 5.92
CA LEU A 829 -40.70 28.49 6.03
C LEU A 829 -39.75 27.29 6.01
N ALA A 830 -40.09 26.19 6.69
CA ALA A 830 -39.34 24.95 6.63
C ALA A 830 -39.21 24.46 5.19
N GLY A 831 -40.31 24.48 4.42
CA GLY A 831 -40.29 24.10 3.01
C GLY A 831 -39.53 25.03 2.07
N THR A 832 -39.55 26.34 2.35
CA THR A 832 -38.77 27.31 1.56
C THR A 832 -37.26 27.23 1.85
N THR A 833 -36.90 26.92 3.09
CA THR A 833 -35.50 26.86 3.54
C THR A 833 -34.87 25.47 3.44
N GLY A 834 -35.69 24.44 3.27
CA GLY A 834 -35.27 23.04 3.20
C GLY A 834 -34.69 22.54 4.53
N THR A 835 -35.14 23.06 5.66
CA THR A 835 -34.68 22.67 7.00
C THR A 835 -35.85 22.43 7.93
N ASP A 836 -35.71 21.46 8.83
CA ASP A 836 -36.70 21.24 9.89
C ASP A 836 -36.57 22.31 10.98
N ILE A 837 -37.70 22.73 11.53
CA ILE A 837 -37.82 23.83 12.47
C ILE A 837 -38.67 23.37 13.64
N ASN A 838 -38.10 23.45 14.84
CA ASN A 838 -38.81 23.26 16.11
C ASN A 838 -38.82 24.57 16.88
N VAL A 839 -40.00 25.01 17.29
CA VAL A 839 -40.18 26.21 18.12
C VAL A 839 -40.58 25.76 19.52
N TYR A 840 -39.84 26.21 20.53
CA TYR A 840 -40.08 25.92 21.94
C TYR A 840 -40.51 27.19 22.67
N MET A 841 -41.42 27.04 23.62
CA MET A 841 -41.81 28.09 24.55
C MET A 841 -40.67 28.42 25.53
N PRO A 842 -40.69 29.58 26.20
CA PRO A 842 -39.68 29.95 27.20
C PRO A 842 -39.60 29.00 28.42
N ASN A 843 -40.62 28.16 28.64
CA ASN A 843 -40.63 27.11 29.65
C ASN A 843 -39.94 25.80 29.18
N GLY A 844 -39.40 25.77 27.96
CA GLY A 844 -38.70 24.64 27.38
C GLY A 844 -39.60 23.57 26.75
N ARG A 845 -40.92 23.79 26.63
CA ARG A 845 -41.83 22.83 25.95
C ARG A 845 -42.03 23.17 24.48
N LEU A 846 -42.19 22.15 23.65
CA LEU A 846 -42.44 22.27 22.23
C LEU A 846 -43.77 23.01 21.98
N MET A 847 -43.72 23.96 21.06
CA MET A 847 -44.82 24.84 20.71
C MET A 847 -45.36 24.53 19.32
N ALA A 848 -44.46 24.47 18.35
CA ALA A 848 -44.75 24.20 16.94
C ALA A 848 -43.56 23.48 16.31
N THR A 849 -43.83 22.57 15.38
CA THR A 849 -42.81 21.85 14.62
C THR A 849 -43.37 21.50 13.25
N ASN A 850 -42.54 21.55 12.21
CA ASN A 850 -42.94 21.02 10.91
C ASN A 850 -42.89 19.47 10.87
N GLN A 851 -42.42 18.80 11.92
CA GLN A 851 -42.23 17.35 12.02
C GLN A 851 -42.84 16.73 13.29
N PRO A 852 -44.18 16.78 13.46
CA PRO A 852 -44.84 16.30 14.68
C PRO A 852 -44.63 14.80 14.95
N SER A 853 -44.52 13.97 13.90
CA SER A 853 -44.43 12.51 14.03
C SER A 853 -43.21 12.04 14.84
N ILE A 854 -42.09 12.78 14.83
CA ILE A 854 -40.89 12.46 15.64
C ILE A 854 -41.22 12.49 17.14
N PHE A 855 -42.06 13.43 17.56
CA PHE A 855 -42.45 13.64 18.95
C PHE A 855 -43.65 12.77 19.36
N GLU A 856 -44.61 12.59 18.44
CA GLU A 856 -45.78 11.74 18.67
C GLU A 856 -45.39 10.26 18.85
N LYS A 857 -44.45 9.76 18.04
CA LYS A 857 -43.91 8.40 18.14
C LYS A 857 -42.85 8.24 19.25
N LYS A 858 -42.62 9.29 20.05
CA LYS A 858 -41.70 9.28 21.20
C LYS A 858 -40.25 8.93 20.81
N VAL A 859 -39.86 9.21 19.57
CA VAL A 859 -38.44 9.16 19.17
C VAL A 859 -37.69 10.25 19.95
N LEU A 860 -38.23 11.48 19.93
CA LEU A 860 -37.82 12.59 20.79
C LEU A 860 -38.95 13.00 21.76
N THR A 861 -38.57 13.69 22.84
CA THR A 861 -39.53 14.30 23.78
C THR A 861 -39.83 15.76 23.42
N ASP A 862 -40.93 16.28 23.94
CA ASP A 862 -41.38 17.67 23.71
C ASP A 862 -40.55 18.71 24.48
N TYR A 863 -39.42 18.33 25.06
CA TYR A 863 -38.62 19.19 25.92
C TYR A 863 -37.34 19.64 25.21
N LEU A 864 -36.99 20.91 25.42
CA LEU A 864 -35.78 21.52 24.89
C LEU A 864 -34.54 20.80 25.45
N HIS A 865 -33.49 20.66 24.63
CA HIS A 865 -32.23 20.08 25.08
C HIS A 865 -31.68 20.80 26.33
N PRO A 866 -31.25 20.08 27.38
CA PRO A 866 -30.94 20.68 28.68
C PRO A 866 -29.76 21.65 28.65
N LEU A 867 -28.76 21.42 27.78
CA LEU A 867 -27.69 22.39 27.53
C LEU A 867 -28.23 23.69 26.91
N ALA A 868 -29.22 23.61 26.03
CA ALA A 868 -29.84 24.79 25.44
C ALA A 868 -30.67 25.57 26.48
N VAL A 869 -31.30 24.89 27.45
CA VAL A 869 -31.94 25.57 28.59
C VAL A 869 -30.91 26.36 29.40
N GLY A 870 -29.79 25.75 29.77
CA GLY A 870 -28.72 26.43 30.52
C GLY A 870 -28.13 27.61 29.77
N GLU A 871 -27.81 27.46 28.49
CA GLU A 871 -27.12 28.51 27.72
C GLU A 871 -28.04 29.57 27.11
N ILE A 872 -29.24 29.21 26.65
CA ILE A 872 -30.14 30.19 26.02
C ILE A 872 -31.04 30.85 27.06
N LEU A 873 -31.64 30.08 27.98
CA LEU A 873 -32.58 30.62 28.97
C LEU A 873 -31.87 31.16 30.22
N GLU A 874 -30.91 30.45 30.80
CA GLU A 874 -30.24 30.91 32.04
C GLU A 874 -29.14 31.93 31.78
N THR A 875 -28.19 31.67 30.86
CA THR A 875 -27.09 32.61 30.57
C THR A 875 -27.45 33.70 29.55
N GLN A 876 -28.64 33.63 28.94
CA GLN A 876 -29.16 34.60 27.99
C GLN A 876 -28.33 34.71 26.69
N ASN A 877 -27.60 33.67 26.30
CA ASN A 877 -26.89 33.65 25.02
C ASN A 877 -27.88 33.68 23.85
N ASN A 878 -27.49 34.36 22.76
CA ASN A 878 -28.38 34.51 21.60
C ASN A 878 -28.44 33.27 20.71
N ARG A 879 -27.38 32.46 20.72
CA ARG A 879 -27.21 31.29 19.85
C ARG A 879 -26.34 30.23 20.50
N LEU A 880 -26.59 28.97 20.18
CA LEU A 880 -25.81 27.81 20.58
C LEU A 880 -25.84 26.78 19.45
N ILE A 881 -24.76 26.05 19.27
CA ILE A 881 -24.74 24.85 18.42
C ILE A 881 -24.39 23.66 19.31
N LEU A 882 -25.14 22.57 19.18
CA LEU A 882 -24.93 21.34 19.93
C LEU A 882 -24.78 20.16 18.98
N ASP A 883 -23.95 19.21 19.38
CA ASP A 883 -23.94 17.86 18.81
C ASP A 883 -25.00 17.03 19.54
N GLU A 884 -25.94 16.47 18.78
CA GLU A 884 -27.03 15.64 19.27
C GLU A 884 -26.98 14.26 18.60
N GLN A 885 -27.56 13.29 19.29
CA GLN A 885 -27.59 11.90 18.86
C GLN A 885 -28.97 11.29 19.09
N VAL A 886 -29.50 10.62 18.07
CA VAL A 886 -30.73 9.82 18.15
C VAL A 886 -30.42 8.43 17.60
N GLY A 887 -30.40 7.42 18.49
CA GLY A 887 -29.89 6.10 18.13
C GLY A 887 -28.43 6.19 17.66
N ASN A 888 -28.13 5.73 16.46
CA ASN A 888 -26.81 5.86 15.83
C ASN A 888 -26.65 7.12 14.93
N LEU A 889 -27.70 7.94 14.78
CA LEU A 889 -27.62 9.16 13.97
C LEU A 889 -27.05 10.32 14.79
N ASN A 890 -25.90 10.85 14.36
CA ASN A 890 -25.32 12.08 14.92
C ASN A 890 -25.65 13.27 14.03
N TYR A 891 -26.08 14.37 14.64
CA TYR A 891 -26.40 15.60 13.92
C TYR A 891 -26.11 16.83 14.75
N LYS A 892 -25.96 17.97 14.09
CA LYS A 892 -25.80 19.26 14.77
C LYS A 892 -27.13 20.00 14.83
N THR A 893 -27.45 20.59 15.97
CA THR A 893 -28.62 21.45 16.13
C THR A 893 -28.21 22.86 16.48
N VAL A 894 -28.75 23.85 15.74
CA VAL A 894 -28.59 25.26 16.10
C VAL A 894 -29.81 25.72 16.90
N TYR A 895 -29.54 26.27 18.08
CA TYR A 895 -30.52 26.89 18.95
C TYR A 895 -30.39 28.41 18.90
N LEU A 896 -31.52 29.11 18.75
CA LEU A 896 -31.58 30.57 18.68
C LEU A 896 -32.69 31.11 19.59
N ALA A 897 -32.38 32.15 20.36
CA ALA A 897 -33.40 32.90 21.09
C ALA A 897 -34.20 33.80 20.14
N LEU A 898 -35.53 33.71 20.20
CA LEU A 898 -36.43 34.71 19.65
C LEU A 898 -36.75 35.72 20.74
N ARG A 899 -36.39 36.98 20.51
CA ARG A 899 -36.60 38.07 21.47
C ARG A 899 -37.60 39.06 20.91
N ASP A 900 -38.43 39.59 21.80
CA ASP A 900 -39.29 40.73 21.53
C ASP A 900 -38.44 41.98 21.20
N ASN A 901 -38.87 42.75 20.21
CA ASN A 901 -38.21 43.99 19.79
C ASN A 901 -38.22 45.06 20.88
N GLU A 902 -39.28 45.17 21.69
CA GLU A 902 -39.42 46.23 22.70
C GLU A 902 -38.62 45.94 23.98
N ARG A 903 -38.81 44.76 24.58
CA ARG A 903 -38.28 44.44 25.92
C ARG A 903 -37.10 43.47 25.90
N GLN A 904 -36.69 42.99 24.72
CA GLN A 904 -35.62 41.98 24.53
C GLN A 904 -35.85 40.69 25.33
N ARG A 905 -37.10 40.40 25.71
CA ARG A 905 -37.50 39.19 26.43
C ARG A 905 -37.57 38.02 25.46
N ILE A 906 -37.15 36.84 25.88
CA ILE A 906 -37.25 35.63 25.08
C ILE A 906 -38.74 35.25 24.94
N LEU A 907 -39.26 35.34 23.72
CA LEU A 907 -40.61 34.92 23.34
C LEU A 907 -40.66 33.42 23.05
N GLY A 908 -39.56 32.86 22.55
CA GLY A 908 -39.43 31.44 22.25
C GLY A 908 -38.00 31.09 21.82
N ILE A 909 -37.76 29.81 21.56
CA ILE A 909 -36.47 29.29 21.13
C ILE A 909 -36.69 28.49 19.86
N ILE A 910 -35.92 28.80 18.82
CA ILE A 910 -35.91 27.98 17.61
C ILE A 910 -34.77 26.96 17.75
N SER A 911 -35.06 25.73 17.38
CA SER A 911 -34.13 24.62 17.22
C SER A 911 -34.19 24.16 15.77
N ILE A 912 -33.04 24.10 15.12
CA ILE A 912 -32.89 23.74 13.70
C ILE A 912 -31.89 22.60 13.62
N PRO A 913 -32.36 21.33 13.51
CA PRO A 913 -31.49 20.19 13.35
C PRO A 913 -30.96 20.11 11.91
N PHE A 914 -29.64 19.97 11.77
CA PHE A 914 -28.93 19.73 10.53
C PHE A 914 -28.55 18.25 10.45
N PHE A 915 -29.52 17.40 10.12
CA PHE A 915 -29.33 15.95 10.08
C PHE A 915 -28.28 15.46 9.06
N GLU A 916 -27.98 16.26 8.03
CA GLU A 916 -26.94 15.94 7.03
C GLU A 916 -25.54 16.40 7.45
N SER A 917 -25.37 16.97 8.64
CA SER A 917 -24.10 17.62 9.04
C SER A 917 -22.90 16.69 9.01
N GLU A 918 -23.07 15.42 9.39
CA GLU A 918 -21.99 14.43 9.34
C GLU A 918 -21.63 14.08 7.89
N SER A 919 -22.63 13.86 7.03
CA SER A 919 -22.40 13.54 5.61
C SER A 919 -21.82 14.74 4.83
N GLU A 920 -22.27 15.96 5.09
CA GLU A 920 -21.72 17.19 4.50
C GLU A 920 -20.25 17.35 4.90
N LEU A 921 -19.94 17.19 6.20
CA LEU A 921 -18.56 17.25 6.69
C LEU A 921 -17.68 16.16 6.07
N ASN A 922 -18.16 14.91 6.04
CA ASN A 922 -17.43 13.80 5.45
C ASN A 922 -17.13 14.01 3.96
N MET A 923 -18.09 14.54 3.18
CA MET A 923 -17.87 14.87 1.77
C MET A 923 -16.79 15.94 1.59
N VAL A 924 -16.81 16.98 2.43
CA VAL A 924 -15.77 18.03 2.42
C VAL A 924 -14.41 17.49 2.82
N ILE A 925 -14.34 16.64 3.87
CA ILE A 925 -13.10 15.97 4.30
C ILE A 925 -12.57 15.11 3.15
N ALA A 926 -13.42 14.33 2.48
CA ALA A 926 -13.03 13.49 1.36
C ALA A 926 -12.46 14.32 0.19
N ASP A 927 -13.05 15.48 -0.12
CA ASP A 927 -12.55 16.36 -1.17
C ASP A 927 -11.14 16.90 -0.86
N VAL A 928 -10.96 17.43 0.35
CA VAL A 928 -9.66 17.92 0.83
C VAL A 928 -8.63 16.80 0.85
N PHE A 929 -9.01 15.65 1.40
CA PHE A 929 -8.16 14.48 1.50
C PHE A 929 -7.72 13.99 0.11
N SER A 930 -8.64 13.96 -0.86
CA SER A 930 -8.37 13.58 -2.24
C SER A 930 -7.27 14.45 -2.87
N ASN A 931 -7.35 15.77 -2.67
CA ASN A 931 -6.41 16.72 -3.23
C ASN A 931 -5.02 16.60 -2.56
N ILE A 932 -4.98 16.45 -1.24
CA ILE A 932 -3.73 16.23 -0.48
C ILE A 932 -3.06 14.94 -0.93
N LEU A 933 -3.81 13.84 -1.04
CA LEU A 933 -3.28 12.53 -1.40
C LEU A 933 -2.76 12.52 -2.84
N ASN A 934 -3.47 13.17 -3.78
CA ASN A 934 -2.99 13.35 -5.14
C ASN A 934 -1.67 14.12 -5.20
N ILE A 935 -1.58 15.26 -4.51
CA ILE A 935 -0.35 16.05 -4.42
C ILE A 935 0.79 15.21 -3.82
N PHE A 936 0.50 14.48 -2.74
CA PHE A 936 1.46 13.59 -2.09
C PHE A 936 2.03 12.57 -3.08
N VAL A 937 1.18 11.87 -3.85
CA VAL A 937 1.64 10.84 -4.80
C VAL A 937 2.44 11.44 -5.95
N VAL A 938 2.01 12.57 -6.51
CA VAL A 938 2.74 13.27 -7.58
C VAL A 938 4.14 13.67 -7.09
N ILE A 939 4.22 14.33 -5.93
CA ILE A 939 5.49 14.75 -5.36
C ILE A 939 6.36 13.53 -5.00
N PHE A 940 5.78 12.47 -4.45
CA PHE A 940 6.50 11.25 -4.11
C PHE A 940 7.10 10.56 -5.35
N VAL A 941 6.34 10.47 -6.45
CA VAL A 941 6.83 9.92 -7.72
C VAL A 941 7.96 10.78 -8.28
N ILE A 942 7.85 12.11 -8.23
CA ILE A 942 8.94 13.03 -8.62
C ILE A 942 10.19 12.76 -7.77
N PHE A 943 10.05 12.69 -6.45
CA PHE A 943 11.18 12.40 -5.57
C PHE A 943 11.79 11.02 -5.82
N LEU A 944 10.99 10.01 -6.16
CA LEU A 944 11.52 8.70 -6.50
C LEU A 944 12.36 8.73 -7.78
N VAL A 945 11.91 9.47 -8.81
CA VAL A 945 12.67 9.68 -10.05
C VAL A 945 13.97 10.46 -9.76
N VAL A 946 13.88 11.55 -8.98
CA VAL A 946 15.06 12.33 -8.59
C VAL A 946 16.04 11.48 -7.78
N SER A 947 15.56 10.72 -6.80
CA SER A 947 16.33 9.79 -5.96
C SER A 947 17.07 8.74 -6.81
N PHE A 948 16.43 8.21 -7.85
CA PHE A 948 17.05 7.31 -8.82
C PHE A 948 18.27 7.96 -9.52
N PHE A 949 18.11 9.20 -10.01
CA PHE A 949 19.20 9.93 -10.69
C PHE A 949 20.32 10.32 -9.74
N VAL A 950 19.99 10.87 -8.57
CA VAL A 950 20.95 11.26 -7.53
C VAL A 950 21.78 10.07 -7.09
N SER A 951 21.14 8.92 -6.85
CA SER A 951 21.84 7.69 -6.50
C SER A 951 22.83 7.28 -7.59
N LYS A 952 22.42 7.28 -8.86
CA LYS A 952 23.30 6.93 -9.99
C LYS A 952 24.50 7.88 -10.10
N GLN A 953 24.28 9.18 -9.90
CA GLN A 953 25.33 10.19 -9.94
C GLN A 953 26.35 10.01 -8.80
N LEU A 954 25.89 9.72 -7.58
CA LEU A 954 26.76 9.53 -6.42
C LEU A 954 27.59 8.23 -6.50
N ILE A 955 27.10 7.17 -7.15
CA ILE A 955 27.80 5.86 -7.22
C ILE A 955 28.88 5.83 -8.31
N PHE A 956 28.67 6.58 -9.39
CA PHE A 956 29.60 6.60 -10.53
C PHE A 956 31.08 6.85 -10.13
N PRO A 957 31.42 7.89 -9.35
CA PRO A 957 32.81 8.15 -8.98
C PRO A 957 33.45 7.02 -8.17
N PHE A 958 32.72 6.42 -7.22
CA PHE A 958 33.23 5.30 -6.43
C PHE A 958 33.52 4.06 -7.30
N ARG A 959 32.67 3.80 -8.30
CA ARG A 959 32.89 2.70 -9.24
C ARG A 959 34.13 2.95 -10.10
N LEU A 960 34.27 4.17 -10.63
CA LEU A 960 35.43 4.57 -11.43
C LEU A 960 36.74 4.46 -10.64
N LEU A 961 36.73 4.92 -9.37
CA LEU A 961 37.87 4.80 -8.47
C LEU A 961 38.22 3.34 -8.19
N THR A 962 37.23 2.52 -7.89
CA THR A 962 37.43 1.08 -7.64
C THR A 962 38.04 0.38 -8.86
N GLU A 963 37.61 0.76 -10.06
CA GLU A 963 38.11 0.19 -11.32
C GLU A 963 39.57 0.61 -11.59
N LYS A 964 39.90 1.90 -11.42
CA LYS A 964 41.27 2.39 -11.56
C LYS A 964 42.22 1.82 -10.50
N LEU A 965 41.78 1.68 -9.25
CA LEU A 965 42.52 1.00 -8.18
C LEU A 965 42.82 -0.47 -8.53
N LYS A 966 41.86 -1.21 -9.10
CA LYS A 966 42.08 -2.60 -9.54
C LYS A 966 43.04 -2.72 -10.71
N ALA A 967 43.08 -1.71 -11.58
CA ALA A 967 43.97 -1.68 -12.75
C ALA A 967 45.39 -1.19 -12.41
N THR A 968 45.62 -0.67 -11.20
CA THR A 968 46.92 -0.12 -10.79
C THR A 968 47.98 -1.24 -10.74
N ASN A 969 49.10 -1.06 -11.44
CA ASN A 969 50.23 -1.99 -11.50
C ASN A 969 51.59 -1.27 -11.31
N LEU A 970 52.72 -1.99 -11.42
CA LEU A 970 54.08 -1.41 -11.26
C LEU A 970 54.66 -0.83 -12.56
N GLU A 971 53.99 -0.98 -13.69
CA GLU A 971 54.52 -0.64 -15.01
C GLU A 971 54.05 0.74 -15.47
N SER A 972 52.73 0.95 -15.58
CA SER A 972 52.12 2.18 -16.08
C SER A 972 50.75 2.41 -15.45
N ASN A 973 50.61 3.53 -14.74
CA ASN A 973 49.36 3.94 -14.09
C ASN A 973 48.95 5.31 -14.59
N GLU A 974 47.67 5.45 -14.96
CA GLU A 974 47.12 6.73 -15.38
C GLU A 974 46.49 7.49 -14.19
N PRO A 975 46.81 8.78 -14.02
CA PRO A 975 46.15 9.62 -13.03
C PRO A 975 44.67 9.80 -13.39
N MET A 976 43.85 9.96 -12.36
CA MET A 976 42.43 10.25 -12.53
C MET A 976 42.19 11.75 -12.50
N TYR A 977 41.39 12.26 -13.44
CA TYR A 977 40.97 13.65 -13.46
C TYR A 977 39.53 13.77 -12.96
N TRP A 978 39.31 14.66 -11.99
CA TRP A 978 37.99 15.02 -11.49
C TRP A 978 37.87 16.56 -11.39
N PRO A 979 36.91 17.18 -12.09
CA PRO A 979 36.80 18.64 -12.15
C PRO A 979 36.20 19.27 -10.88
N GLY A 980 35.50 18.49 -10.04
CA GLY A 980 34.87 18.98 -8.82
C GLY A 980 35.85 19.17 -7.67
N LYS A 981 35.61 20.19 -6.82
CA LYS A 981 36.31 20.40 -5.54
C LYS A 981 35.51 19.85 -4.36
N ASP A 982 34.91 18.69 -4.55
CA ASP A 982 34.10 17.96 -3.57
C ASP A 982 34.94 16.86 -2.87
N GLU A 983 34.31 16.10 -1.97
CA GLU A 983 34.93 14.97 -1.27
C GLU A 983 35.44 13.89 -2.24
N ILE A 984 34.80 13.77 -3.40
CA ILE A 984 35.26 12.90 -4.48
C ILE A 984 36.56 13.44 -5.08
N GLY A 985 36.65 14.74 -5.37
CA GLY A 985 37.89 15.37 -5.81
C GLY A 985 39.04 15.19 -4.83
N LEU A 986 38.77 15.28 -3.52
CA LEU A 986 39.79 14.98 -2.49
C LEU A 986 40.27 13.53 -2.57
N LEU A 987 39.36 12.58 -2.71
CA LEU A 987 39.68 11.15 -2.81
C LEU A 987 40.50 10.83 -4.08
N VAL A 988 40.16 11.49 -5.20
CA VAL A 988 40.90 11.41 -6.46
C VAL A 988 42.30 11.99 -6.32
N ASN A 989 42.44 13.10 -5.60
CA ASN A 989 43.75 13.71 -5.33
C ASN A 989 44.63 12.78 -4.47
N GLU A 990 44.07 12.15 -3.43
CA GLU A 990 44.81 11.18 -2.61
C GLU A 990 45.23 9.93 -3.40
N TYR A 991 44.37 9.45 -4.30
CA TYR A 991 44.75 8.37 -5.23
C TYR A 991 45.91 8.79 -6.15
N ASN A 992 45.86 10.00 -6.72
CA ASN A 992 46.96 10.53 -7.54
C ASN A 992 48.25 10.73 -6.74
N ASN A 993 48.16 11.18 -5.48
CA ASN A 993 49.30 11.28 -4.57
C ASN A 993 49.93 9.92 -4.28
N MET A 994 49.12 8.88 -4.08
CA MET A 994 49.60 7.50 -3.92
C MET A 994 50.31 7.02 -5.19
N LEU A 995 49.78 7.29 -6.38
CA LEU A 995 50.43 6.96 -7.65
C LEU A 995 51.81 7.62 -7.77
N TYR A 996 51.91 8.90 -7.43
CA TYR A 996 53.18 9.63 -7.43
C TYR A 996 54.20 9.01 -6.46
N LYS A 997 53.78 8.63 -5.25
CA LYS A 997 54.65 7.94 -4.27
C LYS A 997 55.10 6.56 -4.75
N LEU A 998 54.25 5.85 -5.48
CA LEU A 998 54.58 4.53 -6.03
C LEU A 998 55.63 4.66 -7.14
N GLU A 999 55.47 5.64 -8.03
CA GLU A 999 56.43 5.90 -9.11
C GLU A 999 57.80 6.36 -8.56
N SER A 1000 57.82 7.22 -7.55
CA SER A 1000 59.06 7.64 -6.91
C SER A 1000 59.76 6.48 -6.20
N SER A 1001 59.02 5.61 -5.50
CA SER A 1001 59.57 4.43 -4.84
C SER A 1001 60.19 3.45 -5.84
N LYS A 1002 59.54 3.22 -6.99
CA LYS A 1002 60.09 2.41 -8.09
C LYS A 1002 61.42 2.98 -8.59
N LYS A 1003 61.50 4.29 -8.80
CA LYS A 1003 62.73 4.96 -9.26
C LYS A 1003 63.87 4.79 -8.27
N ILE A 1004 63.59 4.93 -6.97
CA ILE A 1004 64.56 4.74 -5.89
C ILE A 1004 65.05 3.28 -5.87
N LEU A 1005 64.14 2.29 -5.93
CA LEU A 1005 64.50 0.87 -5.98
C LEU A 1005 65.43 0.56 -7.17
N ALA A 1006 65.09 1.03 -8.36
CA ALA A 1006 65.91 0.81 -9.56
C ALA A 1006 67.30 1.48 -9.47
N SER A 1007 67.43 2.64 -8.83
CA SER A 1007 68.75 3.25 -8.58
C SER A 1007 69.56 2.47 -7.54
N THR A 1008 68.90 1.91 -6.53
CA THR A 1008 69.57 1.17 -5.45
C THR A 1008 70.13 -0.17 -5.95
N GLU A 1009 69.38 -0.89 -6.79
CA GLU A 1009 69.88 -2.10 -7.46
C GLU A 1009 71.09 -1.81 -8.35
N LYS A 1010 71.05 -0.70 -9.11
CA LYS A 1010 72.18 -0.24 -9.94
C LYS A 1010 73.42 0.06 -9.09
N GLU A 1011 73.25 0.76 -7.98
CA GLU A 1011 74.36 1.10 -7.08
C GLU A 1011 74.98 -0.17 -6.45
N SER A 1012 74.16 -1.14 -6.06
CA SER A 1012 74.63 -2.41 -5.52
C SER A 1012 75.49 -3.18 -6.53
N ALA A 1013 75.01 -3.31 -7.77
CA ALA A 1013 75.76 -3.97 -8.84
C ALA A 1013 77.08 -3.23 -9.16
N TRP A 1014 77.07 -1.90 -9.11
CA TRP A 1014 78.27 -1.07 -9.31
C TRP A 1014 79.31 -1.28 -8.21
N ARG A 1015 78.87 -1.34 -6.94
CA ARG A 1015 79.76 -1.54 -5.79
C ARG A 1015 80.45 -2.91 -5.84
N GLU A 1016 79.75 -3.95 -6.26
CA GLU A 1016 80.32 -5.30 -6.40
C GLU A 1016 81.38 -5.36 -7.50
N MET A 1017 81.10 -4.74 -8.65
CA MET A 1017 82.03 -4.69 -9.78
C MET A 1017 83.30 -3.88 -9.47
N ALA A 1018 83.17 -2.71 -8.85
CA ALA A 1018 84.31 -1.86 -8.50
C ALA A 1018 85.31 -2.58 -7.58
N LYS A 1019 84.81 -3.44 -6.68
CA LYS A 1019 85.65 -4.26 -5.78
C LYS A 1019 86.51 -5.27 -6.58
N GLN A 1020 85.96 -5.84 -7.64
CA GLN A 1020 86.66 -6.83 -8.47
C GLN A 1020 87.74 -6.18 -9.34
N VAL A 1021 87.45 -5.02 -9.94
CA VAL A 1021 88.42 -4.27 -10.76
C VAL A 1021 89.60 -3.78 -9.93
N ALA A 1022 89.36 -3.31 -8.71
CA ALA A 1022 90.43 -2.96 -7.78
C ALA A 1022 91.36 -4.17 -7.48
N HIS A 1023 90.80 -5.38 -7.43
CA HIS A 1023 91.56 -6.60 -7.21
C HIS A 1023 92.39 -6.98 -8.44
N GLU A 1024 91.85 -6.83 -9.64
CA GLU A 1024 92.56 -7.14 -10.90
C GLU A 1024 93.63 -6.11 -11.27
N ILE A 1025 93.49 -4.84 -10.88
CA ILE A 1025 94.55 -3.81 -11.00
C ILE A 1025 95.71 -4.09 -10.04
N LYS A 1026 95.44 -4.57 -8.83
CA LYS A 1026 96.47 -4.85 -7.81
C LYS A 1026 97.41 -6.00 -8.23
N ASN A 1027 96.87 -6.96 -8.98
CA ASN A 1027 97.59 -8.17 -9.41
C ASN A 1027 98.81 -7.91 -10.31
N PRO A 1028 98.77 -7.06 -11.36
CA PRO A 1028 99.95 -6.68 -12.15
C PRO A 1028 100.80 -5.59 -11.48
N LEU A 1029 100.23 -4.70 -10.66
CA LEU A 1029 101.00 -3.64 -9.98
C LEU A 1029 102.04 -4.17 -8.96
N THR A 1030 101.71 -5.27 -8.28
CA THR A 1030 102.59 -5.83 -7.23
C THR A 1030 103.85 -6.48 -7.81
N PRO A 1031 103.77 -7.36 -8.83
CA PRO A 1031 104.95 -7.89 -9.52
C PRO A 1031 105.75 -6.80 -10.23
N MET A 1032 105.12 -5.81 -10.89
CA MET A 1032 105.87 -4.71 -11.50
C MET A 1032 106.76 -3.97 -10.49
N LYS A 1033 106.21 -3.66 -9.31
CA LYS A 1033 106.97 -3.03 -8.23
C LYS A 1033 108.14 -3.90 -7.76
N LEU A 1034 107.92 -5.21 -7.60
CA LEU A 1034 108.97 -6.16 -7.22
C LEU A 1034 110.05 -6.28 -8.29
N THR A 1035 109.67 -6.32 -9.57
CA THR A 1035 110.59 -6.37 -10.71
C THR A 1035 111.47 -5.10 -10.76
N LEU A 1036 110.88 -3.91 -10.59
CA LEU A 1036 111.63 -2.65 -10.48
C LEU A 1036 112.57 -2.61 -9.27
N GLN A 1037 112.10 -3.05 -8.10
CA GLN A 1037 112.94 -3.14 -6.90
C GLN A 1037 114.10 -4.13 -7.08
N HIS A 1038 113.85 -5.25 -7.75
CA HIS A 1038 114.87 -6.24 -8.09
C HIS A 1038 115.92 -5.66 -9.06
N MET A 1039 115.50 -4.93 -10.10
CA MET A 1039 116.41 -4.23 -11.01
C MET A 1039 117.28 -3.19 -10.29
N LEU A 1040 116.68 -2.36 -9.43
CA LEU A 1040 117.43 -1.38 -8.63
C LEU A 1040 118.46 -2.06 -7.70
N ARG A 1041 118.12 -3.24 -7.16
CA ARG A 1041 119.02 -4.03 -6.31
C ARG A 1041 120.20 -4.61 -7.11
N LEU A 1042 119.94 -5.14 -8.31
CA LEU A 1042 120.99 -5.65 -9.21
C LEU A 1042 121.93 -4.52 -9.68
N GLN A 1043 121.40 -3.33 -9.95
CA GLN A 1043 122.18 -2.15 -10.30
C GLN A 1043 123.07 -1.69 -9.14
N ALA A 1044 122.52 -1.57 -7.93
CA ALA A 1044 123.28 -1.17 -6.74
C ALA A 1044 124.37 -2.19 -6.34
N ALA A 1045 124.19 -3.46 -6.67
CA ALA A 1045 125.19 -4.52 -6.45
C ALA A 1045 126.31 -4.55 -7.52
N GLY A 1046 126.25 -3.70 -8.55
CA GLY A 1046 127.25 -3.65 -9.63
C GLY A 1046 127.27 -4.89 -10.54
N GLN A 1047 126.21 -5.69 -10.56
CA GLN A 1047 126.14 -6.99 -11.25
C GLN A 1047 125.49 -6.95 -12.64
N ILE A 1048 125.22 -5.75 -13.20
CA ILE A 1048 124.65 -5.60 -14.53
C ILE A 1048 125.77 -5.36 -15.53
N GLU A 1049 126.39 -6.44 -16.02
CA GLU A 1049 127.45 -6.38 -17.04
C GLU A 1049 126.91 -6.55 -18.48
N ASP A 1050 125.65 -6.96 -18.65
CA ASP A 1050 125.10 -7.32 -19.97
C ASP A 1050 123.71 -6.70 -20.25
N THR A 1051 123.50 -6.23 -21.49
CA THR A 1051 122.28 -5.50 -21.90
C THR A 1051 121.01 -6.36 -21.79
N VAL A 1052 121.15 -7.69 -21.92
CA VAL A 1052 120.04 -8.65 -21.82
C VAL A 1052 119.40 -8.70 -20.41
N GLN A 1053 120.16 -8.37 -19.36
CA GLN A 1053 119.64 -8.38 -17.98
C GLN A 1053 118.72 -7.19 -17.65
N ILE A 1054 118.76 -6.12 -18.46
CA ILE A 1054 117.86 -4.97 -18.35
C ILE A 1054 116.65 -5.13 -19.28
N VAL A 1055 116.86 -5.63 -20.50
CA VAL A 1055 115.82 -5.68 -21.54
C VAL A 1055 114.66 -6.58 -21.13
N ARG A 1056 114.91 -7.80 -20.64
CA ARG A 1056 113.84 -8.74 -20.27
C ARG A 1056 112.92 -8.25 -19.14
N PRO A 1057 113.43 -7.70 -18.02
CA PRO A 1057 112.57 -7.09 -17.01
C PRO A 1057 111.77 -5.90 -17.53
N VAL A 1058 112.36 -5.04 -18.37
CA VAL A 1058 111.67 -3.88 -18.96
C VAL A 1058 110.56 -4.32 -19.90
N GLU A 1059 110.80 -5.32 -20.76
CA GLU A 1059 109.77 -5.93 -21.61
C GLU A 1059 108.64 -6.53 -20.77
N SER A 1060 108.96 -7.21 -19.66
CA SER A 1060 107.93 -7.73 -18.74
C SER A 1060 107.13 -6.64 -18.04
N LEU A 1061 107.74 -5.50 -17.72
CA LEU A 1061 107.06 -4.33 -17.15
C LEU A 1061 106.14 -3.68 -18.19
N ILE A 1062 106.60 -3.53 -19.43
CA ILE A 1062 105.79 -3.01 -20.54
C ILE A 1062 104.56 -3.90 -20.75
N LEU A 1063 104.74 -5.22 -20.81
CA LEU A 1063 103.63 -6.16 -20.93
C LEU A 1063 102.61 -6.02 -19.78
N GLN A 1064 103.07 -5.84 -18.53
CA GLN A 1064 102.18 -5.64 -17.38
C GLN A 1064 101.49 -4.27 -17.38
N VAL A 1065 102.11 -3.23 -17.94
CA VAL A 1065 101.49 -1.92 -18.17
C VAL A 1065 100.42 -2.01 -19.26
N ASP A 1066 100.69 -2.72 -20.35
CA ASP A 1066 99.71 -2.95 -21.43
C ASP A 1066 98.52 -3.74 -20.89
N THR A 1067 98.75 -4.76 -20.06
CA THR A 1067 97.68 -5.53 -19.38
C THR A 1067 96.82 -4.62 -18.48
N LEU A 1068 97.44 -3.69 -17.75
CA LEU A 1068 96.72 -2.70 -16.94
C LEU A 1068 95.91 -1.72 -17.79
N SER A 1069 96.47 -1.30 -18.92
CA SER A 1069 95.80 -0.44 -19.90
C SER A 1069 94.59 -1.14 -20.50
N ASP A 1070 94.69 -2.44 -20.79
CA ASP A 1070 93.59 -3.26 -21.30
C ASP A 1070 92.49 -3.49 -20.26
N ILE A 1071 92.84 -3.71 -18.98
CA ILE A 1071 91.88 -3.79 -17.87
C ILE A 1071 91.16 -2.44 -17.69
N ALA A 1072 91.90 -1.33 -17.70
CA ALA A 1072 91.33 0.02 -17.57
C ALA A 1072 90.45 0.39 -18.77
N THR A 1073 90.84 0.01 -19.99
CA THR A 1073 90.07 0.23 -21.21
C THR A 1073 88.82 -0.63 -21.24
N SER A 1074 88.91 -1.90 -20.84
CA SER A 1074 87.76 -2.81 -20.71
C SER A 1074 86.78 -2.34 -19.65
N PHE A 1075 87.28 -1.86 -18.50
CA PHE A 1075 86.46 -1.28 -17.43
C PHE A 1075 85.79 0.03 -17.86
N SER A 1076 86.52 0.93 -18.52
CA SER A 1076 85.96 2.18 -19.10
C SER A 1076 84.89 1.88 -20.14
N THR A 1077 85.08 0.85 -20.98
CA THR A 1077 84.10 0.41 -21.98
C THR A 1077 82.83 -0.16 -21.33
N PHE A 1078 82.96 -0.89 -20.23
CA PHE A 1078 81.80 -1.36 -19.47
C PHE A 1078 81.07 -0.23 -18.73
N ALA A 1079 81.82 0.66 -18.07
CA ALA A 1079 81.29 1.84 -17.38
C ALA A 1079 80.58 2.83 -18.33
N LYS A 1080 81.01 2.87 -19.60
CA LYS A 1080 80.41 3.67 -20.67
C LYS A 1080 79.42 2.89 -21.52
N MET A 1081 79.04 1.63 -21.20
CA MET A 1081 78.05 0.89 -21.99
C MET A 1081 76.77 1.74 -22.09
N PRO A 1082 76.44 2.26 -23.29
CA PRO A 1082 75.15 2.89 -23.51
C PRO A 1082 74.08 1.80 -23.34
N LEU A 1083 72.89 2.18 -22.89
CA LEU A 1083 71.74 1.27 -22.96
C LEU A 1083 71.61 0.80 -24.43
N PRO A 1084 71.63 -0.51 -24.72
CA PRO A 1084 71.51 -1.00 -26.09
C PRO A 1084 70.24 -0.44 -26.71
N GLN A 1085 70.38 0.31 -27.81
CA GLN A 1085 69.23 0.84 -28.53
C GLN A 1085 68.64 -0.28 -29.37
N SER A 1086 67.50 -0.77 -28.94
CA SER A 1086 66.77 -1.84 -29.63
C SER A 1086 65.91 -1.22 -30.72
N GLU A 1087 66.44 -1.13 -31.94
CA GLU A 1087 65.73 -0.59 -33.11
C GLU A 1087 65.62 -1.63 -34.24
N PRO A 1088 64.66 -1.48 -35.17
CA PRO A 1088 64.58 -2.38 -36.33
C PRO A 1088 65.79 -2.16 -37.25
N ILE A 1089 66.67 -3.16 -37.36
CA ILE A 1089 67.86 -3.14 -38.24
C ILE A 1089 67.72 -4.14 -39.38
N ASP A 1090 68.37 -3.87 -40.52
CA ASP A 1090 68.52 -4.86 -41.60
C ASP A 1090 69.68 -5.80 -41.28
N PHE A 1091 69.37 -6.95 -40.67
CA PHE A 1091 70.38 -7.90 -40.23
C PHE A 1091 71.23 -8.44 -41.38
N LYS A 1092 70.65 -8.55 -42.58
CA LYS A 1092 71.36 -9.02 -43.78
C LYS A 1092 72.48 -8.05 -44.15
N PHE A 1093 72.23 -6.75 -44.06
CA PHE A 1093 73.23 -5.71 -44.29
C PHE A 1093 74.35 -5.77 -43.25
N VAL A 1094 74.02 -5.89 -41.95
CA VAL A 1094 75.01 -5.97 -40.87
C VAL A 1094 75.94 -7.17 -41.01
N VAL A 1095 75.41 -8.34 -41.39
CA VAL A 1095 76.21 -9.54 -41.66
C VAL A 1095 77.14 -9.33 -42.83
N HIS A 1096 76.64 -8.73 -43.93
CA HIS A 1096 77.44 -8.48 -45.11
C HIS A 1096 78.61 -7.53 -44.82
N GLU A 1097 78.35 -6.41 -44.13
CA GLU A 1097 79.37 -5.43 -43.77
C GLU A 1097 80.47 -6.04 -42.88
N ALA A 1098 80.07 -6.79 -41.85
CA ALA A 1098 81.02 -7.45 -40.95
C ALA A 1098 81.89 -8.50 -41.66
N VAL A 1099 81.35 -9.22 -42.65
CA VAL A 1099 82.09 -10.21 -43.44
C VAL A 1099 83.03 -9.55 -44.46
N GLU A 1100 82.62 -8.44 -45.09
CA GLU A 1100 83.45 -7.76 -46.10
C GLU A 1100 84.79 -7.30 -45.54
N LEU A 1101 84.84 -6.89 -44.26
CA LEU A 1101 86.07 -6.52 -43.57
C LEU A 1101 87.13 -7.62 -43.58
N PHE A 1102 86.75 -8.89 -43.76
CA PHE A 1102 87.65 -10.04 -43.71
C PHE A 1102 87.81 -10.80 -45.03
N LYS A 1103 87.10 -10.41 -46.11
CA LYS A 1103 87.20 -11.07 -47.44
C LYS A 1103 88.59 -10.95 -48.10
N ASN A 1104 89.31 -9.85 -47.85
CA ASN A 1104 90.62 -9.56 -48.45
C ASN A 1104 91.80 -9.76 -47.48
N ASN A 1105 91.61 -10.52 -46.40
CA ASN A 1105 92.66 -10.71 -45.39
C ASN A 1105 93.69 -11.74 -45.88
N GLU A 1106 94.96 -11.38 -46.00
CA GLU A 1106 96.04 -12.26 -46.50
C GLU A 1106 96.26 -13.52 -45.64
N LYS A 1107 95.71 -13.56 -44.41
CA LYS A 1107 95.91 -14.63 -43.42
C LYS A 1107 94.86 -15.75 -43.43
N GLY A 1108 93.80 -15.69 -44.23
CA GLY A 1108 92.78 -16.75 -44.26
C GLY A 1108 91.65 -16.50 -45.25
N LYS A 1109 90.89 -17.55 -45.59
CA LYS A 1109 89.81 -17.50 -46.58
C LYS A 1109 88.45 -17.45 -45.87
N VAL A 1110 87.72 -16.35 -46.03
CA VAL A 1110 86.34 -16.21 -45.52
C VAL A 1110 85.35 -16.39 -46.68
N CYS A 1111 84.57 -17.46 -46.64
CA CYS A 1111 83.53 -17.75 -47.61
C CYS A 1111 82.16 -17.37 -47.04
N PHE A 1112 81.40 -16.54 -47.76
CA PHE A 1112 80.06 -16.13 -47.38
C PHE A 1112 79.02 -16.69 -48.35
N GLN A 1113 78.06 -17.43 -47.80
CA GLN A 1113 76.91 -17.94 -48.53
C GLN A 1113 75.63 -17.36 -47.93
N ASP A 1114 74.79 -16.78 -48.78
CA ASP A 1114 73.49 -16.21 -48.42
C ASP A 1114 72.37 -16.96 -49.14
N ASP A 1115 71.66 -17.82 -48.40
CA ASP A 1115 70.53 -18.62 -48.92
C ASP A 1115 69.18 -17.96 -48.56
N THR A 1116 69.15 -16.62 -48.41
CA THR A 1116 67.93 -15.88 -48.08
C THR A 1116 67.24 -15.31 -49.32
N VAL A 1117 65.94 -15.56 -49.46
CA VAL A 1117 65.11 -15.08 -50.60
C VAL A 1117 64.69 -13.61 -50.41
N GLU A 1118 64.67 -13.13 -49.16
CA GLU A 1118 64.21 -11.78 -48.80
C GLU A 1118 65.33 -10.74 -49.03
N LYS A 1119 64.96 -9.56 -49.56
CA LYS A 1119 65.92 -8.48 -49.84
C LYS A 1119 66.38 -7.74 -48.57
N ILE A 1120 65.51 -7.68 -47.55
CA ILE A 1120 65.74 -7.02 -46.26
C ILE A 1120 65.29 -7.99 -45.17
N ILE A 1121 66.11 -8.22 -44.14
CA ILE A 1121 65.74 -9.07 -43.00
C ILE A 1121 65.74 -8.23 -41.72
N SER A 1122 64.55 -7.78 -41.30
CA SER A 1122 64.40 -6.92 -40.14
C SER A 1122 64.37 -7.71 -38.82
N ILE A 1123 65.28 -7.37 -37.90
CA ILE A 1123 65.29 -7.82 -36.50
C ILE A 1123 65.36 -6.61 -35.56
N ILE A 1124 64.96 -6.76 -34.29
CA ILE A 1124 65.20 -5.72 -33.28
C ILE A 1124 66.62 -5.88 -32.76
N GLY A 1125 67.43 -4.83 -32.82
CA GLY A 1125 68.83 -4.90 -32.43
C GLY A 1125 69.57 -3.57 -32.48
N ASP A 1126 70.85 -3.60 -32.08
CA ASP A 1126 71.80 -2.51 -32.23
C ASP A 1126 72.81 -2.91 -33.32
N GLU A 1127 72.82 -2.17 -34.44
CA GLU A 1127 73.65 -2.43 -35.61
C GLU A 1127 75.14 -2.52 -35.26
N LYS A 1128 75.66 -1.57 -34.46
CA LYS A 1128 77.08 -1.51 -34.10
C LYS A 1128 77.45 -2.65 -33.17
N LEU A 1129 76.55 -3.00 -32.24
CA LEU A 1129 76.75 -4.13 -31.34
C LEU A 1129 76.81 -5.46 -32.12
N PHE A 1130 75.89 -5.69 -33.06
CA PHE A 1130 75.86 -6.92 -33.83
C PHE A 1130 77.01 -7.05 -34.82
N SER A 1131 77.40 -5.96 -35.50
CA SER A 1131 78.59 -5.94 -36.36
C SER A 1131 79.85 -6.34 -35.57
N ARG A 1132 80.00 -5.82 -34.34
CA ARG A 1132 81.10 -6.19 -33.43
C ARG A 1132 81.03 -7.64 -32.96
N ILE A 1133 79.85 -8.17 -32.65
CA ILE A 1133 79.66 -9.57 -32.25
C ILE A 1133 80.07 -10.51 -33.39
N ILE A 1134 79.61 -10.24 -34.61
CA ILE A 1134 79.91 -11.07 -35.79
C ILE A 1134 81.40 -11.03 -36.09
N SER A 1135 82.00 -9.83 -36.10
CA SER A 1135 83.45 -9.66 -36.30
C SER A 1135 84.27 -10.42 -35.25
N ASN A 1136 83.88 -10.36 -33.98
CA ASN A 1136 84.54 -11.09 -32.90
C ASN A 1136 84.45 -12.61 -33.11
N LEU A 1137 83.32 -13.13 -33.58
CA LEU A 1137 83.15 -14.56 -33.86
C LEU A 1137 84.01 -15.00 -35.06
N ILE A 1138 84.10 -14.19 -36.11
CA ILE A 1138 84.99 -14.45 -37.25
C ILE A 1138 86.47 -14.45 -36.82
N ILE A 1139 86.89 -13.45 -36.04
CA ILE A 1139 88.25 -13.37 -35.48
C ILE A 1139 88.54 -14.58 -34.59
N ASN A 1140 87.60 -14.94 -33.71
CA ASN A 1140 87.73 -16.12 -32.85
C ASN A 1140 87.87 -17.41 -33.69
N GLY A 1141 87.11 -17.54 -34.77
CA GLY A 1141 87.21 -18.65 -35.71
C GLY A 1141 88.57 -18.71 -36.39
N MET A 1142 89.08 -17.59 -36.92
CA MET A 1142 90.41 -17.53 -37.56
C MET A 1142 91.53 -17.92 -36.58
N GLN A 1143 91.45 -17.44 -35.34
CA GLN A 1143 92.43 -17.73 -34.28
C GLN A 1143 92.31 -19.15 -33.71
N ALA A 1144 91.22 -19.87 -33.97
CA ALA A 1144 91.03 -21.25 -33.52
C ALA A 1144 91.73 -22.27 -34.42
N VAL A 1145 92.19 -21.85 -35.59
CA VAL A 1145 92.90 -22.67 -36.58
C VAL A 1145 94.39 -22.73 -36.22
N PRO A 1146 94.98 -23.93 -36.06
CA PRO A 1146 96.41 -24.07 -35.77
C PRO A 1146 97.26 -23.66 -36.98
N ASP A 1147 98.49 -23.19 -36.73
CA ASP A 1147 99.38 -22.57 -37.74
C ASP A 1147 99.75 -23.50 -38.91
N ASP A 1148 99.55 -24.82 -38.76
CA ASP A 1148 99.78 -25.83 -39.79
C ASP A 1148 98.62 -25.96 -40.81
N ARG A 1149 97.52 -25.22 -40.60
CA ARG A 1149 96.33 -25.21 -41.47
C ARG A 1149 95.98 -23.81 -41.91
N VAL A 1150 95.56 -23.66 -43.17
CA VAL A 1150 95.03 -22.38 -43.66
C VAL A 1150 93.66 -22.13 -43.03
N PRO A 1151 93.43 -20.97 -42.38
CA PRO A 1151 92.14 -20.67 -41.78
C PRO A 1151 91.05 -20.54 -42.85
N GLU A 1152 90.02 -21.37 -42.76
CA GLU A 1152 88.83 -21.29 -43.60
C GLU A 1152 87.60 -21.06 -42.72
N ILE A 1153 86.97 -19.89 -42.89
CA ILE A 1153 85.77 -19.51 -42.15
C ILE A 1153 84.60 -19.47 -43.12
N PHE A 1154 83.60 -20.31 -42.86
CA PHE A 1154 82.37 -20.37 -43.63
C PHE A 1154 81.26 -19.67 -42.87
N VAL A 1155 80.75 -18.58 -43.45
CA VAL A 1155 79.64 -17.81 -42.90
C VAL A 1155 78.39 -18.06 -43.75
N HIS A 1156 77.35 -18.63 -43.13
CA HIS A 1156 76.13 -19.03 -43.81
C HIS A 1156 74.91 -18.34 -43.20
N LEU A 1157 74.23 -17.53 -44.00
CA LEU A 1157 73.01 -16.86 -43.61
C LEU A 1157 71.80 -17.60 -44.19
N THR A 1158 70.88 -18.03 -43.32
CA THR A 1158 69.66 -18.74 -43.70
C THR A 1158 68.43 -18.09 -43.07
N SER A 1159 67.30 -18.18 -43.76
CA SER A 1159 66.08 -17.48 -43.37
C SER A 1159 64.87 -18.41 -43.48
N LYS A 1160 64.06 -18.54 -42.41
CA LYS A 1160 62.81 -19.31 -42.36
C LYS A 1160 61.65 -18.40 -41.94
N ASN A 1161 60.39 -18.82 -42.14
CA ASN A 1161 59.21 -17.93 -42.01
C ASN A 1161 59.11 -17.13 -40.70
N SER A 1162 59.67 -17.61 -39.58
CA SER A 1162 59.59 -16.93 -38.28
C SER A 1162 60.93 -16.48 -37.68
N TYR A 1163 62.07 -16.88 -38.26
CA TYR A 1163 63.39 -16.54 -37.72
C TYR A 1163 64.49 -16.50 -38.80
N VAL A 1164 65.53 -15.71 -38.55
CA VAL A 1164 66.78 -15.69 -39.32
C VAL A 1164 67.87 -16.39 -38.52
N LYS A 1165 68.73 -17.17 -39.19
CA LYS A 1165 69.82 -17.93 -38.57
C LYS A 1165 71.13 -17.63 -39.29
N LEU A 1166 72.16 -17.24 -38.53
CA LEU A 1166 73.53 -17.07 -38.99
C LEU A 1166 74.39 -18.19 -38.40
N GLU A 1167 75.13 -18.88 -39.26
CA GLU A 1167 76.16 -19.85 -38.90
C GLU A 1167 77.54 -19.29 -39.25
N ILE A 1168 78.50 -19.41 -38.34
CA ILE A 1168 79.91 -19.09 -38.55
C ILE A 1168 80.70 -20.34 -38.18
N ARG A 1169 81.24 -21.03 -39.18
CA ARG A 1169 81.98 -22.28 -39.05
C ARG A 1169 83.46 -22.08 -39.33
N ASP A 1170 84.30 -22.56 -38.42
CA ASP A 1170 85.74 -22.64 -38.60
C ASP A 1170 86.20 -24.09 -38.82
N ASN A 1171 87.38 -24.25 -39.44
CA ASN A 1171 88.10 -25.51 -39.60
C ASN A 1171 89.21 -25.71 -38.54
N GLY A 1172 89.01 -25.14 -37.35
CA GLY A 1172 90.01 -25.09 -36.29
C GLY A 1172 90.13 -26.35 -35.44
N LYS A 1173 90.79 -26.24 -34.29
CA LYS A 1173 91.05 -27.40 -33.40
C LYS A 1173 89.82 -27.93 -32.63
N GLY A 1174 88.68 -27.24 -32.71
CA GLY A 1174 87.48 -27.55 -31.92
C GLY A 1174 87.64 -27.23 -30.43
N ILE A 1175 86.54 -27.35 -29.67
CA ILE A 1175 86.48 -27.03 -28.23
C ILE A 1175 86.34 -28.35 -27.43
N PRO A 1176 87.29 -28.67 -26.52
CA PRO A 1176 87.21 -29.82 -25.62
C PRO A 1176 85.93 -29.86 -24.78
N GLU A 1177 85.42 -31.07 -24.48
CA GLU A 1177 84.16 -31.28 -23.77
C GLU A 1177 84.10 -30.56 -22.42
N GLU A 1178 85.21 -30.56 -21.69
CA GLU A 1178 85.33 -29.95 -20.36
C GLU A 1178 85.19 -28.42 -20.35
N LEU A 1179 85.35 -27.78 -21.51
CA LEU A 1179 85.32 -26.32 -21.65
C LEU A 1179 83.98 -25.81 -22.17
N LYS A 1180 83.11 -26.68 -22.69
CA LYS A 1180 81.85 -26.30 -23.37
C LYS A 1180 80.91 -25.48 -22.49
N ASP A 1181 80.77 -25.84 -21.22
CA ASP A 1181 79.88 -25.13 -20.28
C ASP A 1181 80.44 -23.79 -19.79
N LYS A 1182 81.73 -23.53 -20.04
CA LYS A 1182 82.44 -22.36 -19.51
C LYS A 1182 82.67 -21.25 -20.53
N ILE A 1183 82.61 -21.53 -21.84
CA ILE A 1183 82.99 -20.54 -22.88
C ILE A 1183 82.12 -19.28 -22.95
N PHE A 1184 80.89 -19.32 -22.40
CA PHE A 1184 80.00 -18.15 -22.33
C PHE A 1184 79.98 -17.48 -20.94
N VAL A 1185 80.74 -18.02 -19.97
CA VAL A 1185 80.85 -17.43 -18.63
C VAL A 1185 81.74 -16.18 -18.73
N PRO A 1186 81.32 -15.01 -18.21
CA PRO A 1186 82.15 -13.82 -18.19
C PRO A 1186 83.51 -14.10 -17.53
N ASN A 1187 84.59 -13.55 -18.09
CA ASN A 1187 85.98 -13.68 -17.63
C ASN A 1187 86.61 -15.07 -17.81
N PHE A 1188 85.94 -15.98 -18.53
CA PHE A 1188 86.53 -17.25 -18.92
C PHE A 1188 87.23 -17.12 -20.28
N SER A 1189 88.55 -17.30 -20.30
CA SER A 1189 89.38 -17.29 -21.52
C SER A 1189 90.39 -18.43 -21.46
N THR A 1190 90.62 -19.10 -22.59
CA THR A 1190 91.63 -20.15 -22.75
C THR A 1190 92.92 -19.62 -23.38
N LYS A 1191 93.05 -18.29 -23.54
CA LYS A 1191 94.19 -17.59 -24.16
C LYS A 1191 94.88 -16.70 -23.13
N SER A 1192 96.21 -16.59 -23.20
CA SER A 1192 97.04 -15.79 -22.29
C SER A 1192 96.79 -14.27 -22.38
N GLU A 1193 96.28 -13.77 -23.51
CA GLU A 1193 96.02 -12.32 -23.76
C GLU A 1193 94.52 -11.98 -23.96
N GLY A 1194 93.61 -12.93 -23.71
CA GLY A 1194 92.17 -12.71 -23.99
C GLY A 1194 91.39 -12.19 -22.77
N SER A 1195 90.64 -11.10 -22.93
CA SER A 1195 89.83 -10.47 -21.85
C SER A 1195 88.68 -11.32 -21.29
N GLY A 1196 88.35 -12.46 -21.90
CA GLY A 1196 87.28 -13.36 -21.44
C GLY A 1196 85.85 -12.78 -21.48
N LEU A 1197 85.67 -11.57 -22.01
CA LEU A 1197 84.38 -10.86 -22.02
C LEU A 1197 83.63 -10.97 -23.35
N GLY A 1198 84.33 -11.22 -24.47
CA GLY A 1198 83.77 -11.13 -25.82
C GLY A 1198 82.59 -12.07 -26.11
N LEU A 1199 82.70 -13.37 -25.76
CA LEU A 1199 81.62 -14.35 -25.97
C LEU A 1199 80.46 -14.17 -24.98
N ALA A 1200 80.73 -13.70 -23.76
CA ALA A 1200 79.70 -13.37 -22.78
C ALA A 1200 78.89 -12.13 -23.21
N ILE A 1201 79.54 -11.12 -23.79
CA ILE A 1201 78.89 -9.95 -24.40
C ILE A 1201 78.06 -10.37 -25.62
N ALA A 1202 78.59 -11.25 -26.47
CA ALA A 1202 77.85 -11.79 -27.61
C ALA A 1202 76.56 -12.49 -27.18
N ARG A 1203 76.63 -13.37 -26.16
CA ARG A 1203 75.45 -14.05 -25.63
C ARG A 1203 74.42 -13.09 -25.06
N ARG A 1204 74.85 -12.13 -24.23
CA ARG A 1204 73.95 -11.13 -23.65
C ARG A 1204 73.30 -10.25 -24.72
N GLY A 1205 74.07 -9.81 -25.72
CA GLY A 1205 73.56 -8.99 -26.84
C GLY A 1205 72.50 -9.74 -27.65
N VAL A 1206 72.74 -11.02 -27.96
CA VAL A 1206 71.82 -11.87 -28.73
C VAL A 1206 70.55 -12.18 -27.94
N GLU A 1207 70.66 -12.54 -26.65
CA GLU A 1207 69.52 -12.82 -25.79
C GLU A 1207 68.67 -11.57 -25.51
N THR A 1208 69.28 -10.38 -25.39
CA THR A 1208 68.57 -9.10 -25.21
C THR A 1208 67.72 -8.75 -26.44
N ALA A 1209 68.17 -9.12 -27.64
CA ALA A 1209 67.41 -8.99 -28.89
C ALA A 1209 66.34 -10.08 -29.11
N GLY A 1210 66.07 -10.90 -28.08
CA GLY A 1210 65.13 -12.03 -28.18
C GLY A 1210 65.63 -13.20 -29.02
N GLY A 1211 66.93 -13.22 -29.35
CA GLY A 1211 67.60 -14.27 -30.11
C GLY A 1211 68.24 -15.34 -29.23
N LYS A 1212 68.87 -16.33 -29.87
CA LYS A 1212 69.61 -17.42 -29.22
C LYS A 1212 70.98 -17.60 -29.86
N ILE A 1213 72.02 -17.76 -29.05
CA ILE A 1213 73.36 -18.16 -29.50
C ILE A 1213 73.72 -19.54 -28.94
N TRP A 1214 74.34 -20.39 -29.75
CA TRP A 1214 74.90 -21.68 -29.33
C TRP A 1214 76.02 -22.09 -30.29
N PHE A 1215 76.68 -23.22 -30.04
CA PHE A 1215 77.73 -23.74 -30.91
C PHE A 1215 77.70 -25.28 -30.97
N GLU A 1216 78.23 -25.82 -32.06
CA GLU A 1216 78.51 -27.24 -32.24
C GLU A 1216 79.99 -27.38 -32.59
N THR A 1217 80.69 -28.33 -31.99
CA THR A 1217 82.15 -28.44 -32.13
C THR A 1217 82.57 -29.90 -32.11
N LYS A 1218 83.61 -30.22 -32.87
CA LYS A 1218 84.22 -31.54 -32.87
C LYS A 1218 85.74 -31.37 -32.83
N LEU A 1219 86.36 -32.04 -31.85
CA LEU A 1219 87.79 -31.92 -31.59
C LEU A 1219 88.59 -32.31 -32.85
N GLY A 1220 89.51 -31.45 -33.28
CA GLY A 1220 90.35 -31.65 -34.47
C GLY A 1220 89.71 -31.33 -35.82
N GLU A 1221 88.38 -31.08 -35.87
CA GLU A 1221 87.63 -30.77 -37.10
C GLU A 1221 87.15 -29.31 -37.17
N GLY A 1222 86.78 -28.69 -36.05
CA GLY A 1222 86.41 -27.26 -36.00
C GLY A 1222 85.20 -26.95 -35.12
N THR A 1223 84.76 -25.68 -35.11
CA THR A 1223 83.57 -25.21 -34.38
C THR A 1223 82.62 -24.44 -35.30
N SER A 1224 81.32 -24.61 -35.10
CA SER A 1224 80.25 -23.85 -35.75
C SER A 1224 79.46 -23.10 -34.71
N PHE A 1225 79.53 -21.77 -34.72
CA PHE A 1225 78.68 -20.90 -33.91
C PHE A 1225 77.39 -20.56 -34.65
N TYR A 1226 76.28 -20.58 -33.92
CA TYR A 1226 74.95 -20.32 -34.43
C TYR A 1226 74.29 -19.18 -33.68
N LEU A 1227 73.70 -18.25 -34.42
CA LEU A 1227 72.90 -17.14 -33.93
C LEU A 1227 71.52 -17.23 -34.58
N SER A 1228 70.44 -17.11 -33.81
CA SER A 1228 69.07 -17.07 -34.35
C SER A 1228 68.25 -15.93 -33.79
N PHE A 1229 67.51 -15.21 -34.63
CA PHE A 1229 66.67 -14.08 -34.23
C PHE A 1229 65.26 -14.19 -34.79
N PRO A 1230 64.21 -13.77 -34.05
CA PRO A 1230 62.85 -13.70 -34.57
C PRO A 1230 62.73 -12.56 -35.59
N LYS A 1231 62.03 -12.80 -36.70
CA LYS A 1231 61.78 -11.77 -37.72
C LYS A 1231 60.63 -10.86 -37.29
N ILE A 1232 60.76 -9.57 -37.59
CA ILE A 1232 59.64 -8.62 -37.46
C ILE A 1232 58.91 -8.54 -38.80
N SER A 1233 57.60 -8.79 -38.81
CA SER A 1233 56.78 -8.51 -40.00
C SER A 1233 56.48 -7.01 -40.06
N MET A 1234 56.69 -6.38 -41.22
CA MET A 1234 56.49 -4.93 -41.46
C MET A 1234 55.02 -4.45 -41.36
N LYS A 1235 54.10 -5.28 -40.84
CA LYS A 1235 52.67 -4.96 -40.62
C LYS A 1235 52.35 -4.41 -39.22
N LEU A 1236 53.33 -4.30 -38.33
CA LEU A 1236 53.13 -3.94 -36.91
C LEU A 1236 53.64 -2.53 -36.53
N LEU A 1237 53.89 -1.67 -37.50
CA LEU A 1237 54.21 -0.25 -37.29
C LEU A 1237 53.20 0.61 -38.04
N HIS A 1238 51.96 0.66 -37.53
CA HIS A 1238 51.03 1.77 -37.73
C HIS A 1238 49.97 1.83 -36.64
#